data_AF-A0AAW2BPV4-F1
#
_entry.id   AF-A0AAW2BPV4-F1
#
_cell.length_a   1.000
_cell.length_b   1.000
_cell.length_c   1.000
_cell.angle_alpha   90.00
_cell.angle_beta   90.00
_cell.angle_gamma   90.00
#
_symmetry.space_group_name_H-M   'P 1'
#
loop_
_entity.id
_entity.type
_entity.pdbx_description
1 polymer ?
#
loop_
_entity_poly.entity_id
_entity_poly.type
_entity_poly.pdbx_seq_one_letter_code
_entity_poly.pdbx_strand_id
1 'polypeptide(L)'
;MGTRERDVGMPLGMVFLLWSMNVYTKAVGLGNSSCSGAAAVCGNVTIPYPFGIEPGCFIDDSFAIDCNNILGSPKPFLRGLDLEVLDISLEGTLRVNYPMSWWCPETRTENETLSAKNVSLASSPFFFSKSRNIFIAMGCGNLALLRSSDGSIGGCMSVCYEDAIQSNGSSCNGLDCCKTTIPSDLDVFTADVSGKYGNFTSAKDCNYGSLVDQKWFEENLTNHYEFKKMSQVPVVLNWEINESLSSLVMETNSFHSTCQLANGSSLLGNLTTTFTCTCDSGFEGNPYHGDGCQDIDECTNLELCNFYDLRYHCVNVPGQYYCDPVLDHKSRNKIIIIGISTGIGLLFLFIGGWWSYKVVKKRKNIKRKEKFFKRNGGLLLQQQLSSSEVTVEKTTKLFNSKDLEKATDNFNVNRILGQGGQGTVYKGMLIDGKIVAVKKSKVIDEGKLEEFINEVVILSQINHRNVVKLLGFCLETEVPLLVYEFISNGTLSQYLYEQNEEFPATWNMRLRIATEVAGALFYLHSAASTPIYHRDIKTTNILLDDKYRAKVADFGTSRSIAVDQTHLTTVVQGTFGYLDPEYFQSSQFTEKSDVYSFGVVLVELLTGEKAISSTRTKECRSLATYFIHSMEENNLFDIIDAQVMKDAKQEEIIAVSNLAKMCLNMKGKKRPTMKEVAMQLEAVQTLQKTPNVQQNHEEFEYARTEMYEQWDAVSTSTMSGVDSGVGSSSSSRPLLSF
;
A
#
# COMPACT_ATOMS: atom_id res chain seq x y z
N MET A 1 -32.73 -30.81 -0.27
CA MET A 1 -33.64 -29.63 -0.20
C MET A 1 -32.74 -28.39 -0.26
N GLY A 2 -32.73 -27.50 -1.24
CA GLY A 2 -33.59 -27.26 -2.39
C GLY A 2 -33.31 -25.82 -2.83
N THR A 3 -32.40 -25.66 -3.79
CA THR A 3 -32.32 -24.60 -4.84
C THR A 3 -32.58 -23.12 -4.48
N ARG A 4 -31.60 -22.25 -4.79
CA ARG A 4 -31.75 -21.27 -5.90
C ARG A 4 -30.43 -20.61 -6.32
N GLU A 5 -30.04 -20.85 -7.57
CA GLU A 5 -29.13 -20.04 -8.38
C GLU A 5 -29.77 -18.69 -8.75
N ARG A 6 -28.95 -17.63 -8.91
CA ARG A 6 -28.75 -17.00 -10.24
C ARG A 6 -27.71 -15.87 -10.23
N ASP A 7 -26.89 -15.93 -11.27
CA ASP A 7 -25.97 -14.93 -11.82
C ASP A 7 -26.67 -13.68 -12.42
N VAL A 8 -25.79 -12.71 -12.73
CA VAL A 8 -25.79 -11.72 -13.84
C VAL A 8 -26.20 -10.28 -13.49
N GLY A 9 -25.29 -9.34 -13.79
CA GLY A 9 -25.65 -8.13 -14.53
C GLY A 9 -25.19 -6.78 -13.94
N MET A 10 -24.13 -6.22 -14.52
CA MET A 10 -23.90 -4.76 -14.56
C MET A 10 -24.91 -4.15 -15.55
N PRO A 11 -25.49 -2.95 -15.29
CA PRO A 11 -25.07 -1.77 -16.07
C PRO A 11 -25.22 -0.39 -15.37
N LEU A 12 -24.70 0.61 -16.09
CA LEU A 12 -24.71 2.08 -15.93
C LEU A 12 -26.04 2.73 -15.47
N GLY A 13 -25.91 3.90 -14.82
CA GLY A 13 -26.56 5.13 -15.31
C GLY A 13 -27.49 5.93 -14.37
N MET A 14 -27.03 7.15 -14.03
CA MET A 14 -27.77 8.40 -13.79
C MET A 14 -28.61 8.63 -12.51
N VAL A 15 -28.03 9.50 -11.65
CA VAL A 15 -28.54 10.77 -11.07
C VAL A 15 -30.06 10.95 -10.91
N PHE A 16 -30.51 11.20 -9.67
CA PHE A 16 -31.46 12.27 -9.30
C PHE A 16 -31.39 12.50 -7.78
N LEU A 17 -30.93 13.67 -7.34
CA LEU A 17 -31.15 14.17 -5.99
C LEU A 17 -32.05 15.39 -6.06
N LEU A 18 -33.16 15.28 -5.33
CA LEU A 18 -34.22 16.26 -5.13
C LEU A 18 -33.67 17.52 -4.43
N TRP A 19 -34.02 18.69 -4.94
CA TRP A 19 -34.08 19.91 -4.13
C TRP A 19 -35.44 20.59 -4.33
N SER A 20 -36.04 20.89 -3.19
CA SER A 20 -37.38 21.44 -2.98
C SER A 20 -37.53 22.86 -3.49
N MET A 21 -38.69 23.15 -4.07
CA MET A 21 -39.18 24.50 -4.32
C MET A 21 -39.32 25.29 -3.01
N ASN A 22 -38.79 26.52 -3.01
CA ASN A 22 -39.38 27.62 -2.26
C ASN A 22 -39.61 28.77 -3.24
N VAL A 23 -40.88 29.07 -3.46
CA VAL A 23 -41.34 30.28 -4.13
C VAL A 23 -41.20 31.42 -3.12
N TYR A 24 -40.35 32.40 -3.42
CA TYR A 24 -40.50 33.76 -2.92
C TYR A 24 -40.78 34.66 -4.12
N THR A 25 -42.03 35.08 -4.23
CA THR A 25 -42.40 36.24 -5.05
C THR A 25 -41.84 37.49 -4.38
N LYS A 26 -40.85 38.12 -5.02
CA LYS A 26 -40.63 39.56 -4.92
C LYS A 26 -40.56 40.12 -6.33
N ALA A 27 -41.61 40.84 -6.69
CA ALA A 27 -41.59 41.71 -7.86
C ALA A 27 -40.72 42.93 -7.53
N VAL A 28 -39.61 43.09 -8.27
CA VAL A 28 -38.94 44.38 -8.51
C VAL A 28 -38.52 44.33 -9.98
N GLY A 29 -38.77 45.41 -10.72
CA GLY A 29 -38.92 45.44 -12.17
C GLY A 29 -37.74 44.87 -12.96
N LEU A 30 -38.07 44.06 -13.96
CA LEU A 30 -37.23 43.82 -15.12
C LEU A 30 -36.75 45.18 -15.67
N GLY A 31 -35.43 45.31 -15.87
CA GLY A 31 -34.88 46.33 -16.76
C GLY A 31 -35.64 46.24 -18.07
N ASN A 32 -36.36 47.31 -18.40
CA ASN A 32 -37.13 47.40 -19.62
C ASN A 32 -36.14 47.25 -20.78
N SER A 33 -36.38 46.29 -21.67
CA SER A 33 -35.61 45.97 -22.87
C SER A 33 -35.67 47.06 -23.95
N SER A 34 -35.69 48.34 -23.55
CA SER A 34 -35.77 49.52 -24.42
C SER A 34 -34.43 50.24 -24.57
N CYS A 35 -33.43 49.93 -23.74
CA CYS A 35 -32.07 50.43 -23.90
C CYS A 35 -31.31 49.46 -24.82
N SER A 36 -31.68 49.46 -26.10
CA SER A 36 -31.14 48.55 -27.10
C SER A 36 -29.67 48.86 -27.40
N GLY A 37 -28.74 48.20 -26.68
CA GLY A 37 -27.37 47.78 -27.07
C GLY A 37 -26.37 48.79 -27.69
N ALA A 38 -26.80 49.95 -28.14
CA ALA A 38 -25.97 51.00 -28.71
C ALA A 38 -25.79 52.07 -27.63
N ALA A 39 -24.54 52.34 -27.28
CA ALA A 39 -24.21 53.44 -26.38
C ALA A 39 -24.79 54.75 -26.92
N ALA A 40 -25.54 55.47 -26.09
CA ALA A 40 -26.15 56.73 -26.50
C ALA A 40 -25.04 57.76 -26.75
N VAL A 41 -25.14 58.58 -27.80
CA VAL A 41 -24.14 59.60 -28.10
C VAL A 41 -24.69 60.97 -27.72
N CYS A 42 -23.95 61.72 -26.90
CA CYS A 42 -24.25 63.11 -26.58
C CYS A 42 -23.06 63.98 -27.02
N GLY A 43 -23.27 64.77 -28.08
CA GLY A 43 -22.19 65.54 -28.70
C GLY A 43 -21.16 64.60 -29.34
N ASN A 44 -19.92 64.68 -28.87
CA ASN A 44 -18.83 63.80 -29.31
C ASN A 44 -18.51 62.67 -28.31
N VAL A 45 -19.31 62.53 -27.24
CA VAL A 45 -19.06 61.55 -26.19
C VAL A 45 -20.03 60.39 -26.32
N THR A 46 -19.48 59.19 -26.33
CA THR A 46 -20.25 57.95 -26.27
C THR A 46 -20.55 57.66 -24.80
N ILE A 47 -21.82 57.40 -24.48
CA ILE A 47 -22.31 57.16 -23.12
C ILE A 47 -22.65 55.67 -22.99
N PRO A 48 -21.69 54.83 -22.54
CA PRO A 48 -21.93 53.41 -22.33
C PRO A 48 -22.55 53.16 -20.95
N TYR A 49 -23.35 52.10 -20.84
CA TYR A 49 -23.76 51.56 -19.54
C TYR A 49 -22.50 51.25 -18.70
N PRO A 50 -22.41 51.61 -17.40
CA PRO A 50 -23.50 51.95 -16.46
C PRO A 50 -24.05 53.39 -16.53
N PHE A 51 -23.49 54.25 -17.39
CA PHE A 51 -24.00 55.60 -17.62
C PHE A 51 -25.12 55.62 -18.66
N GLY A 52 -26.01 56.60 -18.58
CA GLY A 52 -27.16 56.68 -19.48
C GLY A 52 -27.89 58.01 -19.41
N ILE A 53 -28.66 58.30 -20.46
CA ILE A 53 -29.43 59.56 -20.58
C ILE A 53 -30.88 59.36 -20.14
N GLU A 54 -31.51 58.29 -20.62
CA GLU A 54 -32.92 57.99 -20.37
C GLU A 54 -33.12 57.14 -19.10
N PRO A 55 -34.22 57.34 -18.35
CA PRO A 55 -34.56 56.52 -17.20
C PRO A 55 -34.58 55.02 -17.56
N GLY A 56 -33.81 54.22 -16.83
CA GLY A 56 -33.66 52.78 -17.07
C GLY A 56 -32.46 52.39 -17.94
N CYS A 57 -31.71 53.35 -18.51
CA CYS A 57 -30.48 53.10 -19.27
C CYS A 57 -29.19 53.41 -18.49
N PHE A 58 -29.30 53.72 -17.19
CA PHE A 58 -28.19 53.90 -16.26
C PHE A 58 -28.43 53.05 -15.01
N ILE A 59 -27.36 52.67 -14.31
CA ILE A 59 -27.46 51.75 -13.16
C ILE A 59 -28.13 52.39 -11.93
N ASP A 60 -27.87 53.68 -11.71
CA ASP A 60 -28.41 54.49 -10.62
C ASP A 60 -28.34 55.98 -11.02
N ASP A 61 -29.10 56.82 -10.33
CA ASP A 61 -29.19 58.26 -10.63
C ASP A 61 -27.83 58.98 -10.58
N SER A 62 -26.84 58.47 -9.86
CA SER A 62 -25.48 59.03 -9.84
C SER A 62 -24.75 58.88 -11.18
N PHE A 63 -25.12 57.90 -12.00
CA PHE A 63 -24.56 57.66 -13.35
C PHE A 63 -25.40 58.27 -14.47
N ALA A 64 -26.46 59.01 -14.12
CA ALA A 64 -27.31 59.67 -15.10
C ALA A 64 -26.62 60.88 -15.75
N ILE A 65 -26.72 60.97 -17.07
CA ILE A 65 -26.15 62.04 -17.90
C ILE A 65 -27.26 62.90 -18.48
N ASP A 66 -27.21 64.20 -18.22
CA ASP A 66 -28.06 65.20 -18.87
C ASP A 66 -27.40 65.74 -20.12
N CYS A 67 -28.04 65.52 -21.26
CA CYS A 67 -27.55 65.98 -22.55
C CYS A 67 -28.17 67.35 -22.89
N ASN A 68 -27.51 68.42 -22.45
CA ASN A 68 -28.02 69.79 -22.64
C ASN A 68 -27.64 70.34 -24.02
N ASN A 69 -28.63 70.80 -24.78
CA ASN A 69 -28.42 71.36 -26.11
C ASN A 69 -28.41 72.89 -26.07
N ILE A 70 -27.22 73.48 -25.90
CA ILE A 70 -27.02 74.93 -25.87
C ILE A 70 -26.22 75.32 -27.11
N LEU A 71 -26.80 76.16 -27.98
CA LEU A 71 -26.17 76.68 -29.21
C LEU A 71 -25.74 75.64 -30.28
N GLY A 72 -26.45 74.52 -30.39
CA GLY A 72 -26.39 73.64 -31.58
C GLY A 72 -25.40 72.46 -31.50
N SER A 73 -24.66 72.31 -30.40
CA SER A 73 -23.93 71.08 -30.07
C SER A 73 -24.35 70.58 -28.68
N PRO A 74 -24.99 69.40 -28.56
CA PRO A 74 -25.33 68.85 -27.26
C PRO A 74 -24.08 68.53 -26.45
N LYS A 75 -24.08 68.90 -25.16
CA LYS A 75 -22.99 68.64 -24.22
C LYS A 75 -23.48 67.74 -23.08
N PRO A 76 -22.75 66.66 -22.75
CA PRO A 76 -23.13 65.76 -21.67
C PRO A 76 -22.70 66.34 -20.31
N PHE A 77 -23.62 66.39 -19.36
CA PHE A 77 -23.36 66.79 -17.98
C PHE A 77 -23.72 65.65 -17.03
N LEU A 78 -22.88 65.39 -16.05
CA LEU A 78 -23.19 64.42 -14.99
C LEU A 78 -24.24 65.01 -14.06
N ARG A 79 -25.46 64.46 -14.06
CA ARG A 79 -26.66 65.07 -13.44
C ARG A 79 -26.46 65.41 -11.96
N GLY A 80 -25.83 64.52 -11.20
CA GLY A 80 -25.62 64.72 -9.76
C GLY A 80 -24.57 65.78 -9.40
N LEU A 81 -23.64 66.11 -10.32
CA LEU A 81 -22.48 66.96 -10.05
C LEU A 81 -22.40 68.21 -10.92
N ASP A 82 -23.22 68.30 -11.97
CA ASP A 82 -23.26 69.41 -12.94
C ASP A 82 -21.88 69.67 -13.60
N LEU A 83 -21.14 68.60 -13.88
CA LEU A 83 -19.84 68.62 -14.55
C LEU A 83 -19.96 68.13 -15.98
N GLU A 84 -19.41 68.86 -16.95
CA GLU A 84 -19.36 68.44 -18.36
C GLU A 84 -18.46 67.21 -18.50
N VAL A 85 -18.99 66.14 -19.08
CA VAL A 85 -18.24 64.90 -19.34
C VAL A 85 -17.51 65.03 -20.67
N LEU A 86 -16.21 64.72 -20.67
CA LEU A 86 -15.36 64.77 -21.85
C LEU A 86 -15.12 63.38 -22.44
N ASP A 87 -15.00 62.36 -21.58
CA ASP A 87 -14.72 60.98 -21.97
C ASP A 87 -15.10 60.00 -20.86
N ILE A 88 -15.58 58.81 -21.23
CA ILE A 88 -15.97 57.73 -20.31
C ILE A 88 -15.20 56.47 -20.69
N SER A 89 -14.40 55.94 -19.75
CA SER A 89 -13.72 54.65 -19.92
C SER A 89 -14.35 53.59 -19.02
N LEU A 90 -14.64 52.43 -19.62
CA LEU A 90 -15.16 51.25 -18.93
C LEU A 90 -14.13 50.57 -18.02
N GLU A 91 -12.85 50.96 -18.11
CA GLU A 91 -11.80 50.55 -17.18
C GLU A 91 -11.88 51.27 -15.81
N GLY A 92 -12.92 52.10 -15.59
CA GLY A 92 -13.19 52.73 -14.29
C GLY A 92 -12.76 54.20 -14.19
N THR A 93 -12.59 54.91 -15.32
CA THR A 93 -12.25 56.35 -15.31
C THR A 93 -13.25 57.20 -16.10
N LEU A 94 -13.41 58.45 -15.68
CA LEU A 94 -14.33 59.45 -16.22
C LEU A 94 -13.59 60.79 -16.30
N ARG A 95 -13.38 61.33 -17.50
CA ARG A 95 -12.75 62.65 -17.66
C ARG A 95 -13.84 63.73 -17.73
N VAL A 96 -13.74 64.75 -16.90
CA VAL A 96 -14.71 65.85 -16.77
C VAL A 96 -14.04 67.21 -16.89
N ASN A 97 -14.81 68.23 -17.25
CA ASN A 97 -14.35 69.61 -17.27
C ASN A 97 -14.59 70.24 -15.88
N TYR A 98 -13.51 70.45 -15.12
CA TYR A 98 -13.56 70.90 -13.73
C TYR A 98 -13.24 72.40 -13.61
N PRO A 99 -13.98 73.17 -12.80
CA PRO A 99 -13.74 74.60 -12.63
C PRO A 99 -12.42 74.90 -11.92
N MET A 100 -11.70 75.92 -12.41
CA MET A 100 -10.40 76.31 -11.86
C MET A 100 -10.50 77.40 -10.79
N SER A 101 -9.73 77.29 -9.70
CA SER A 101 -9.57 78.42 -8.76
C SER A 101 -8.58 79.44 -9.31
N TRP A 102 -8.87 80.72 -9.09
CA TRP A 102 -8.01 81.81 -9.52
C TRP A 102 -8.06 83.00 -8.56
N TRP A 103 -7.02 83.83 -8.62
CA TRP A 103 -6.88 85.07 -7.86
C TRP A 103 -6.20 86.13 -8.71
N CYS A 104 -6.84 87.28 -8.91
CA CYS A 104 -6.26 88.40 -9.66
C CYS A 104 -5.98 89.59 -8.73
N PRO A 105 -4.82 90.24 -8.82
CA PRO A 105 -4.59 91.53 -8.16
C PRO A 105 -5.40 92.62 -8.87
N GLU A 106 -6.39 93.20 -8.19
CA GLU A 106 -7.31 94.20 -8.76
C GLU A 106 -6.58 95.47 -9.26
N THR A 107 -7.00 95.96 -10.43
CA THR A 107 -6.94 97.39 -10.76
C THR A 107 -8.20 98.04 -10.22
N ARG A 108 -8.10 98.73 -9.06
CA ARG A 108 -9.10 99.61 -8.42
C ARG A 108 -10.52 99.56 -9.03
N THR A 109 -11.42 98.73 -8.49
CA THR A 109 -12.79 99.10 -8.05
C THR A 109 -13.60 97.85 -7.74
N GLU A 110 -13.90 97.69 -6.45
CA GLU A 110 -15.00 96.93 -5.83
C GLU A 110 -15.11 95.42 -6.10
N ASN A 111 -14.66 94.66 -5.09
CA ASN A 111 -15.20 93.40 -4.55
C ASN A 111 -15.82 92.42 -5.55
N GLU A 112 -15.12 91.32 -5.84
CA GLU A 112 -15.63 89.93 -5.73
C GLU A 112 -14.53 88.94 -6.18
N THR A 113 -13.88 88.23 -5.24
CA THR A 113 -14.23 86.94 -4.60
C THR A 113 -13.68 85.72 -5.32
N LEU A 114 -12.86 84.96 -4.59
CA LEU A 114 -12.77 83.50 -4.70
C LEU A 114 -14.13 82.91 -5.06
N SER A 115 -14.24 82.21 -6.19
CA SER A 115 -15.05 80.99 -6.26
C SER A 115 -14.85 80.29 -7.61
N ALA A 116 -14.07 79.21 -7.63
CA ALA A 116 -14.56 78.05 -8.35
C ALA A 116 -15.52 77.34 -7.38
N LYS A 117 -16.73 77.06 -7.86
CA LYS A 117 -17.74 76.27 -7.15
C LYS A 117 -17.09 74.91 -6.84
N ASN A 118 -16.74 74.67 -5.57
CA ASN A 118 -16.21 73.39 -5.16
C ASN A 118 -17.28 72.33 -5.42
N VAL A 119 -16.97 71.33 -6.23
CA VAL A 119 -17.86 70.19 -6.46
C VAL A 119 -17.47 69.11 -5.46
N SER A 120 -18.39 68.84 -4.52
CA SER A 120 -18.18 67.82 -3.49
C SER A 120 -18.48 66.44 -4.06
N LEU A 121 -17.50 65.53 -4.10
CA LEU A 121 -17.70 64.15 -4.53
C LEU A 121 -18.04 63.18 -3.39
N ALA A 122 -17.99 63.63 -2.13
CA ALA A 122 -18.13 62.79 -0.91
C ALA A 122 -19.41 61.93 -0.83
N SER A 123 -20.47 62.29 -1.56
CA SER A 123 -21.74 61.57 -1.61
C SER A 123 -22.00 60.93 -2.98
N SER A 124 -20.96 60.73 -3.77
CA SER A 124 -21.02 60.21 -5.13
C SER A 124 -20.09 59.00 -5.29
N PRO A 125 -20.30 58.13 -6.30
CA PRO A 125 -19.41 57.01 -6.60
C PRO A 125 -18.09 57.43 -7.27
N PHE A 126 -17.79 58.73 -7.32
CA PHE A 126 -16.65 59.31 -8.04
C PHE A 126 -15.59 59.85 -7.07
N PHE A 127 -14.31 59.72 -7.41
CA PHE A 127 -13.20 60.29 -6.66
C PHE A 127 -12.05 60.71 -7.56
N PHE A 128 -11.17 61.62 -7.12
CA PHE A 128 -10.10 62.15 -7.97
C PHE A 128 -8.99 61.10 -8.19
N SER A 129 -8.64 60.85 -9.45
CA SER A 129 -7.61 59.87 -9.81
C SER A 129 -6.20 60.39 -9.47
N LYS A 130 -5.55 59.78 -8.47
CA LYS A 130 -4.18 60.14 -8.05
C LYS A 130 -3.13 59.94 -9.14
N SER A 131 -3.24 58.88 -9.93
CA SER A 131 -2.25 58.51 -10.95
C SER A 131 -2.39 59.31 -12.24
N ARG A 132 -3.55 59.94 -12.46
CA ARG A 132 -3.86 60.67 -13.70
C ARG A 132 -3.90 62.19 -13.50
N ASN A 133 -4.16 62.66 -12.29
CA ASN A 133 -4.22 64.09 -12.00
C ASN A 133 -3.00 64.60 -11.26
N ILE A 134 -2.63 65.84 -11.56
CA ILE A 134 -1.65 66.64 -10.82
C ILE A 134 -2.30 67.94 -10.36
N PHE A 135 -1.87 68.43 -9.19
CA PHE A 135 -2.25 69.76 -8.73
C PHE A 135 -1.25 70.77 -9.26
N ILE A 136 -1.74 71.82 -9.92
CA ILE A 136 -0.92 72.84 -10.55
C ILE A 136 -1.19 74.21 -9.94
N ALA A 137 -0.15 75.03 -9.89
CA ALA A 137 -0.20 76.44 -9.58
C ALA A 137 0.45 77.21 -10.73
N MET A 138 -0.29 78.13 -11.34
CA MET A 138 0.18 78.92 -12.49
C MET A 138 0.14 80.41 -12.16
N GLY A 139 1.13 81.16 -12.62
CA GLY A 139 1.26 82.59 -12.38
C GLY A 139 2.48 82.94 -11.52
N CYS A 140 2.72 84.24 -11.34
CA CYS A 140 3.93 84.80 -10.74
C CYS A 140 3.71 85.07 -9.25
N GLY A 141 4.62 84.60 -8.39
CA GLY A 141 4.49 84.70 -6.93
C GLY A 141 3.24 83.99 -6.39
N ASN A 142 2.81 82.93 -7.08
CA ASN A 142 1.60 82.20 -6.75
C ASN A 142 1.90 81.15 -5.67
N LEU A 143 1.15 81.19 -4.57
CA LEU A 143 1.05 80.11 -3.61
C LEU A 143 -0.36 79.52 -3.70
N ALA A 144 -0.46 78.32 -4.28
CA ALA A 144 -1.69 77.55 -4.33
C ALA A 144 -1.62 76.39 -3.33
N LEU A 145 -2.57 76.36 -2.40
CA LEU A 145 -2.69 75.34 -1.36
C LEU A 145 -3.92 74.48 -1.62
N LEU A 146 -3.72 73.17 -1.59
CA LEU A 146 -4.76 72.17 -1.64
C LEU A 146 -5.24 71.89 -0.21
N ARG A 147 -6.52 72.16 0.07
CA ARG A 147 -7.13 71.98 1.40
C ARG A 147 -8.24 70.94 1.37
N SER A 148 -8.26 70.07 2.38
CA SER A 148 -9.38 69.18 2.71
C SER A 148 -10.06 69.65 4.01
N SER A 149 -11.11 68.95 4.48
CA SER A 149 -11.83 69.26 5.73
C SER A 149 -10.90 69.36 6.95
N ASP A 150 -9.82 68.60 6.95
CA ASP A 150 -8.90 68.46 8.10
C ASP A 150 -7.68 69.40 8.04
N GLY A 151 -7.54 70.21 6.98
CA GLY A 151 -6.44 71.18 6.82
C GLY A 151 -5.81 71.20 5.42
N SER A 152 -4.66 71.87 5.28
CA SER A 152 -3.90 71.88 4.02
C SER A 152 -3.18 70.54 3.83
N ILE A 153 -3.51 69.84 2.75
CA ILE A 153 -3.02 68.49 2.44
C ILE A 153 -1.89 68.49 1.40
N GLY A 154 -1.72 69.60 0.68
CA GLY A 154 -0.67 69.78 -0.30
C GLY A 154 -0.62 71.22 -0.79
N GLY A 155 0.35 71.53 -1.64
CA GLY A 155 0.45 72.86 -2.22
C GLY A 155 1.69 73.01 -3.09
N CYS A 156 1.71 74.07 -3.86
CA CYS A 156 2.77 74.38 -4.80
C CYS A 156 2.99 75.89 -4.83
N MET A 157 4.24 76.32 -4.97
CA MET A 157 4.60 77.74 -5.09
C MET A 157 5.45 77.97 -6.34
N SER A 158 5.11 79.00 -7.11
CA SER A 158 5.90 79.45 -8.26
C SER A 158 6.51 80.83 -8.01
N VAL A 159 7.73 81.03 -8.52
CA VAL A 159 8.48 82.28 -8.44
C VAL A 159 8.78 82.84 -9.84
N CYS A 160 9.12 84.12 -9.91
CA CYS A 160 9.30 84.87 -11.16
C CYS A 160 10.36 85.98 -10.96
N TYR A 161 11.03 86.42 -12.02
CA TYR A 161 12.04 87.49 -12.00
C TYR A 161 11.75 88.53 -13.08
N GLU A 162 12.09 89.80 -12.85
CA GLU A 162 11.79 90.90 -13.79
C GLU A 162 12.45 90.76 -15.17
N ASP A 163 13.60 90.10 -15.27
CA ASP A 163 14.41 89.97 -16.51
C ASP A 163 14.56 88.51 -17.01
N ALA A 164 13.71 87.59 -16.56
CA ALA A 164 13.74 86.22 -17.07
C ALA A 164 13.23 86.18 -18.53
N ILE A 165 14.15 85.84 -19.44
CA ILE A 165 13.89 85.47 -20.82
C ILE A 165 12.69 84.53 -20.85
N GLN A 166 11.63 84.93 -21.58
CA GLN A 166 10.45 84.10 -21.85
C GLN A 166 10.90 82.69 -22.18
N SER A 167 10.70 81.77 -21.24
CA SER A 167 10.99 80.36 -21.51
C SER A 167 9.92 79.89 -22.49
N ASN A 168 10.25 79.86 -23.78
CA ASN A 168 9.49 79.17 -24.83
C ASN A 168 9.62 77.65 -24.68
N GLY A 169 9.58 77.16 -23.43
CA GLY A 169 9.82 75.77 -23.07
C GLY A 169 8.68 75.26 -22.17
N SER A 170 8.16 74.09 -22.52
CA SER A 170 7.04 73.38 -21.89
C SER A 170 7.31 72.86 -20.46
N SER A 171 8.42 73.23 -19.82
CA SER A 171 8.84 72.64 -18.55
C SER A 171 8.44 73.50 -17.34
N CYS A 172 7.39 73.09 -16.63
CA CYS A 172 6.93 73.66 -15.36
C CYS A 172 7.88 73.27 -14.20
N ASN A 173 8.91 74.09 -13.95
CA ASN A 173 10.01 73.80 -13.02
C ASN A 173 10.03 74.69 -11.76
N GLY A 174 8.91 75.31 -11.40
CA GLY A 174 8.81 76.25 -10.27
C GLY A 174 8.98 77.73 -10.67
N LEU A 175 9.29 78.02 -11.95
CA LEU A 175 9.29 79.36 -12.52
C LEU A 175 7.97 79.58 -13.27
N ASP A 176 7.17 80.56 -12.85
CA ASP A 176 5.80 80.89 -13.35
C ASP A 176 4.75 79.75 -13.31
N CYS A 177 5.18 78.52 -13.04
CA CYS A 177 4.34 77.34 -12.86
C CYS A 177 4.98 76.39 -11.85
N CYS A 178 4.15 75.75 -11.05
CA CYS A 178 4.53 74.69 -10.12
C CYS A 178 3.52 73.55 -10.23
N LYS A 179 3.98 72.30 -10.17
CA LYS A 179 3.13 71.10 -10.13
C LYS A 179 3.48 70.20 -8.96
N THR A 180 2.48 69.58 -8.34
CA THR A 180 2.62 68.60 -7.26
C THR A 180 1.60 67.48 -7.41
N THR A 181 1.84 66.38 -6.70
CA THR A 181 0.93 65.23 -6.68
C THR A 181 -0.14 65.41 -5.61
N ILE A 182 -1.26 64.70 -5.75
CA ILE A 182 -2.31 64.65 -4.72
C ILE A 182 -2.16 63.42 -3.82
N PRO A 183 -2.62 63.47 -2.55
CA PRO A 183 -2.75 62.28 -1.74
C PRO A 183 -3.73 61.29 -2.37
N SER A 184 -3.62 60.01 -2.00
CA SER A 184 -4.70 59.05 -2.24
C SER A 184 -5.92 59.50 -1.44
N ASP A 185 -7.13 59.23 -1.95
CA ASP A 185 -8.39 59.39 -1.22
C ASP A 185 -8.97 60.82 -1.15
N LEU A 186 -8.74 61.64 -2.19
CA LEU A 186 -9.33 62.97 -2.31
C LEU A 186 -10.73 62.89 -2.95
N ASP A 187 -11.76 63.23 -2.17
CA ASP A 187 -13.18 63.29 -2.56
C ASP A 187 -13.69 64.75 -2.62
N VAL A 188 -13.23 65.59 -1.70
CA VAL A 188 -13.52 67.02 -1.67
C VAL A 188 -12.23 67.78 -1.42
N PHE A 189 -12.00 68.81 -2.23
CA PHE A 189 -10.89 69.73 -2.00
C PHE A 189 -11.30 71.17 -2.27
N THR A 190 -10.55 72.09 -1.66
CA THR A 190 -10.55 73.50 -2.03
C THR A 190 -9.14 73.87 -2.44
N ALA A 191 -8.99 74.46 -3.63
CA ALA A 191 -7.74 75.07 -4.05
C ALA A 191 -7.77 76.55 -3.64
N ASP A 192 -6.98 76.89 -2.61
CA ASP A 192 -6.80 78.25 -2.12
C ASP A 192 -5.60 78.89 -2.83
N VAL A 193 -5.85 79.94 -3.59
CA VAL A 193 -4.85 80.59 -4.45
C VAL A 193 -4.58 81.99 -3.92
N SER A 194 -3.33 82.26 -3.58
CA SER A 194 -2.90 83.56 -3.05
C SER A 194 -1.70 84.10 -3.85
N GLY A 195 -1.75 85.38 -4.22
CA GLY A 195 -0.70 85.99 -5.07
C GLY A 195 0.14 87.08 -4.39
N LYS A 196 0.53 86.89 -3.13
CA LYS A 196 1.33 87.88 -2.37
C LYS A 196 2.49 87.30 -1.58
N TYR A 197 3.11 86.21 -2.05
CA TYR A 197 4.33 85.70 -1.42
C TYR A 197 5.57 86.24 -2.14
N GLY A 198 6.16 87.31 -1.58
CA GLY A 198 7.45 87.90 -2.00
C GLY A 198 7.36 89.35 -2.54
N ASN A 199 8.50 90.05 -2.56
CA ASN A 199 8.62 91.42 -3.12
C ASN A 199 8.84 91.35 -4.63
N PHE A 200 7.77 91.09 -5.37
CA PHE A 200 7.79 91.03 -6.84
C PHE A 200 6.97 92.19 -7.43
N THR A 201 7.66 93.09 -8.12
CA THR A 201 7.12 94.37 -8.64
C THR A 201 6.24 94.23 -9.89
N SER A 202 6.13 93.02 -10.46
CA SER A 202 5.46 92.73 -11.73
C SER A 202 4.24 91.80 -11.64
N ALA A 203 3.62 91.63 -10.47
CA ALA A 203 2.38 90.86 -10.32
C ALA A 203 1.15 91.63 -10.87
N LYS A 204 1.05 91.76 -12.20
CA LYS A 204 -0.13 92.32 -12.89
C LYS A 204 -1.10 91.23 -13.40
N ASP A 205 -0.69 89.98 -13.35
CA ASP A 205 -1.42 88.85 -13.90
C ASP A 205 -2.15 88.04 -12.82
N CYS A 206 -3.21 87.35 -13.23
CA CYS A 206 -3.94 86.43 -12.37
C CYS A 206 -3.17 85.15 -12.10
N ASN A 207 -3.30 84.64 -10.88
CA ASN A 207 -2.79 83.37 -10.42
C ASN A 207 -3.90 82.32 -10.46
N TYR A 208 -3.54 81.09 -10.79
CA TYR A 208 -4.50 79.98 -10.94
C TYR A 208 -4.03 78.77 -10.15
N GLY A 209 -4.99 77.96 -9.70
CA GLY A 209 -4.73 76.70 -9.01
C GLY A 209 -5.86 75.71 -9.27
N SER A 210 -5.54 74.52 -9.76
CA SER A 210 -6.53 73.48 -10.00
C SER A 210 -5.88 72.11 -10.06
N LEU A 211 -6.70 71.07 -9.88
CA LEU A 211 -6.37 69.75 -10.39
C LEU A 211 -6.51 69.72 -11.91
N VAL A 212 -5.64 68.98 -12.57
CA VAL A 212 -5.66 68.79 -14.02
C VAL A 212 -5.16 67.40 -14.38
N ASP A 213 -5.69 66.82 -15.44
CA ASP A 213 -5.17 65.62 -16.06
C ASP A 213 -3.74 65.84 -16.58
N GLN A 214 -2.81 65.05 -16.06
CA GLN A 214 -1.38 65.22 -16.32
C GLN A 214 -1.05 65.10 -17.81
N LYS A 215 -1.66 64.14 -18.51
CA LYS A 215 -1.38 63.92 -19.94
C LYS A 215 -1.84 65.12 -20.77
N TRP A 216 -3.08 65.57 -20.55
CA TRP A 216 -3.60 66.76 -21.22
C TRP A 216 -2.77 68.01 -20.90
N PHE A 217 -2.31 68.16 -19.65
CA PHE A 217 -1.45 69.27 -19.24
C PHE A 217 -0.11 69.27 -20.00
N GLU A 218 0.53 68.11 -20.11
CA GLU A 218 1.81 67.96 -20.82
C GLU A 218 1.67 68.14 -22.35
N GLU A 219 0.54 67.73 -22.93
CA GLU A 219 0.29 67.81 -24.38
C GLU A 219 -0.16 69.20 -24.85
N ASN A 220 -0.94 69.94 -24.04
CA ASN A 220 -1.55 71.21 -24.46
C ASN A 220 -0.78 72.46 -24.01
N LEU A 221 0.09 72.38 -23.01
CA LEU A 221 0.86 73.54 -22.55
C LEU A 221 2.22 73.63 -23.23
N THR A 222 2.24 74.33 -24.35
CA THR A 222 3.48 74.86 -24.94
C THR A 222 3.88 76.20 -24.33
N ASN A 223 2.91 76.95 -23.78
CA ASN A 223 3.14 78.25 -23.14
C ASN A 223 2.15 78.51 -21.98
N HIS A 224 2.68 78.84 -20.79
CA HIS A 224 1.94 79.11 -19.55
C HIS A 224 0.90 80.25 -19.66
N TYR A 225 1.03 81.15 -20.65
CA TYR A 225 0.10 82.26 -20.87
C TYR A 225 -1.23 81.86 -21.52
N GLU A 226 -1.30 80.73 -22.22
CA GLU A 226 -2.55 80.26 -22.87
C GLU A 226 -3.57 79.73 -21.85
N PHE A 227 -3.08 79.24 -20.71
CA PHE A 227 -3.88 78.77 -19.59
C PHE A 227 -4.82 79.84 -19.01
N LYS A 228 -4.48 81.13 -19.19
CA LYS A 228 -5.24 82.29 -18.72
C LYS A 228 -6.62 82.46 -19.38
N LYS A 229 -6.89 81.75 -20.49
CA LYS A 229 -8.16 81.85 -21.23
C LYS A 229 -9.15 80.76 -20.85
N MET A 230 -8.76 79.81 -20.01
CA MET A 230 -9.58 78.65 -19.65
C MET A 230 -10.26 78.89 -18.30
N SER A 231 -11.57 78.68 -18.23
CA SER A 231 -12.35 78.72 -16.99
C SER A 231 -12.50 77.34 -16.33
N GLN A 232 -12.28 76.29 -17.12
CA GLN A 232 -12.39 74.89 -16.71
C GLN A 232 -11.26 74.09 -17.38
N VAL A 233 -10.81 73.04 -16.71
CA VAL A 233 -9.75 72.16 -17.19
C VAL A 233 -10.16 70.68 -17.08
N PRO A 234 -9.64 69.81 -17.96
CA PRO A 234 -9.90 68.38 -17.85
C PRO A 234 -9.32 67.79 -16.57
N VAL A 235 -10.13 67.04 -15.84
CA VAL A 235 -9.74 66.27 -14.65
C VAL A 235 -10.28 64.84 -14.80
N VAL A 236 -9.50 63.85 -14.37
CA VAL A 236 -9.89 62.44 -14.42
C VAL A 236 -10.42 61.98 -13.06
N LEU A 237 -11.68 61.59 -13.01
CA LEU A 237 -12.29 60.91 -11.89
C LEU A 237 -12.17 59.39 -12.08
N ASN A 238 -11.97 58.66 -11.00
CA ASN A 238 -12.25 57.23 -10.97
C ASN A 238 -13.71 57.03 -10.53
N TRP A 239 -14.34 55.96 -10.97
CA TRP A 239 -15.70 55.61 -10.58
C TRP A 239 -15.81 54.14 -10.22
N GLU A 240 -16.67 53.84 -9.25
CA GLU A 240 -16.90 52.48 -8.75
C GLU A 240 -18.39 52.23 -8.52
N ILE A 241 -18.85 50.98 -8.64
CA ILE A 241 -20.27 50.63 -8.44
C ILE A 241 -20.47 50.02 -7.05
N ASN A 242 -21.52 50.44 -6.35
CA ASN A 242 -21.88 49.95 -5.02
C ASN A 242 -22.39 48.48 -5.07
N GLU A 243 -21.97 47.62 -4.13
CA GLU A 243 -22.39 46.20 -4.04
C GLU A 243 -23.91 46.03 -3.98
N SER A 244 -24.66 46.95 -3.38
CA SER A 244 -26.13 46.85 -3.35
C SER A 244 -26.76 46.82 -4.75
N LEU A 245 -26.09 47.42 -5.74
CA LEU A 245 -26.47 47.42 -7.15
C LEU A 245 -25.83 46.26 -7.94
N SER A 246 -24.97 45.44 -7.30
CA SER A 246 -24.31 44.30 -7.93
C SER A 246 -25.29 43.24 -8.42
N SER A 247 -26.43 43.07 -7.76
CA SER A 247 -27.48 42.12 -8.17
C SER A 247 -28.03 42.42 -9.58
N LEU A 248 -28.11 43.70 -9.97
CA LEU A 248 -28.56 44.11 -11.31
C LEU A 248 -27.53 43.79 -12.41
N VAL A 249 -26.24 43.77 -12.06
CA VAL A 249 -25.15 43.45 -13.00
C VAL A 249 -24.90 41.94 -13.03
N MET A 250 -24.88 41.28 -11.87
CA MET A 250 -24.64 39.83 -11.74
C MET A 250 -25.81 38.95 -12.18
N GLU A 251 -27.06 39.44 -12.15
CA GLU A 251 -28.18 38.68 -12.75
C GLU A 251 -28.10 38.59 -14.28
N THR A 252 -27.30 39.46 -14.92
CA THR A 252 -27.10 39.45 -16.37
C THR A 252 -25.95 38.56 -16.86
N ASN A 253 -25.25 37.83 -15.97
CA ASN A 253 -24.21 36.82 -16.25
C ASN A 253 -23.66 36.84 -17.69
N SER A 254 -22.80 37.81 -18.00
CA SER A 254 -21.96 37.72 -19.18
C SER A 254 -20.99 36.56 -18.99
N PHE A 255 -21.01 35.60 -19.91
CA PHE A 255 -20.21 34.36 -19.83
C PHE A 255 -18.69 34.61 -19.86
N HIS A 256 -18.25 35.86 -20.11
CA HIS A 256 -16.86 36.24 -20.38
C HIS A 256 -16.44 37.57 -19.73
N SER A 257 -17.04 37.93 -18.59
CA SER A 257 -16.56 39.05 -17.77
C SER A 257 -16.26 38.63 -16.33
N THR A 258 -15.22 39.24 -15.77
CA THR A 258 -14.82 39.07 -14.37
C THR A 258 -15.06 40.37 -13.62
N CYS A 259 -15.92 40.34 -12.61
CA CYS A 259 -16.13 41.44 -11.67
C CYS A 259 -15.36 41.18 -10.38
N GLN A 260 -14.45 42.09 -10.04
CA GLN A 260 -13.68 42.04 -8.81
C GLN A 260 -14.32 42.93 -7.76
N LEU A 261 -14.58 42.37 -6.58
CA LEU A 261 -14.86 43.18 -5.40
C LEU A 261 -13.59 43.92 -5.02
N ALA A 262 -13.62 45.25 -5.16
CA ALA A 262 -12.60 46.08 -4.58
C ALA A 262 -12.84 46.09 -3.06
N ASN A 263 -12.00 45.35 -2.31
CA ASN A 263 -11.75 45.67 -0.91
C ASN A 263 -10.86 46.91 -0.85
N GLY A 264 -11.32 47.98 -1.48
CA GLY A 264 -10.75 49.30 -1.37
C GLY A 264 -11.14 49.85 -0.01
N SER A 265 -10.15 50.22 0.78
CA SER A 265 -10.34 51.06 1.95
C SER A 265 -10.84 52.44 1.51
N SER A 266 -12.11 52.57 1.13
CA SER A 266 -12.75 53.85 0.85
C SER A 266 -13.67 54.20 2.02
N LEU A 267 -13.19 55.20 2.77
CA LEU A 267 -13.79 56.25 3.59
C LEU A 267 -15.32 56.50 3.56
N LEU A 268 -16.18 55.49 3.50
CA LEU A 268 -17.52 55.58 4.08
C LEU A 268 -17.52 54.81 5.40
N GLY A 269 -17.88 55.50 6.49
CA GLY A 269 -18.22 54.89 7.78
C GLY A 269 -19.47 53.99 7.74
N ASN A 270 -19.80 53.40 6.60
CA ASN A 270 -20.77 52.33 6.42
C ASN A 270 -20.24 51.39 5.32
N LEU A 271 -20.27 50.08 5.59
CA LEU A 271 -19.81 49.02 4.71
C LEU A 271 -20.50 49.08 3.33
N THR A 272 -19.91 49.77 2.37
CA THR A 272 -20.27 49.66 0.95
C THR A 272 -19.04 49.19 0.20
N THR A 273 -18.85 47.88 0.21
CA THR A 273 -18.15 47.10 -0.81
C THR A 273 -18.46 47.65 -2.20
N THR A 274 -17.42 47.98 -2.97
CA THR A 274 -17.55 48.39 -4.37
C THR A 274 -16.99 47.31 -5.28
N PHE A 275 -17.38 47.32 -6.56
CA PHE A 275 -16.85 46.39 -7.55
C PHE A 275 -16.57 47.07 -8.89
N THR A 276 -15.62 46.48 -9.62
CA THR A 276 -15.27 46.84 -11.00
C THR A 276 -15.28 45.58 -11.86
N CYS A 277 -15.66 45.69 -13.12
CA CYS A 277 -15.75 44.56 -14.05
C CYS A 277 -14.85 44.78 -15.26
N THR A 278 -14.22 43.69 -15.73
CA THR A 278 -13.40 43.65 -16.95
C THR A 278 -13.80 42.45 -17.79
N CYS A 279 -13.70 42.54 -19.12
CA CYS A 279 -13.83 41.36 -19.96
C CYS A 279 -12.64 40.41 -19.73
N ASP A 280 -12.87 39.11 -19.86
CA ASP A 280 -11.83 38.10 -19.75
C ASP A 280 -10.80 38.24 -20.89
N SER A 281 -9.61 37.68 -20.70
CA SER A 281 -8.57 37.68 -21.74
C SER A 281 -9.10 37.05 -23.03
N GLY A 282 -8.90 37.73 -24.16
CA GLY A 282 -9.43 37.31 -25.48
C GLY A 282 -10.83 37.84 -25.79
N PHE A 283 -11.43 38.65 -24.91
CA PHE A 283 -12.73 39.29 -25.12
C PHE A 283 -12.63 40.82 -24.99
N GLU A 284 -13.41 41.54 -25.80
CA GLU A 284 -13.52 43.00 -25.76
C GLU A 284 -14.98 43.47 -25.69
N GLY A 285 -15.21 44.71 -25.23
CA GLY A 285 -16.54 45.31 -25.16
C GLY A 285 -16.93 45.81 -23.78
N ASN A 286 -18.22 45.74 -23.43
CA ASN A 286 -18.75 46.29 -22.19
C ASN A 286 -18.99 45.21 -21.10
N PRO A 287 -18.14 45.12 -20.06
CA PRO A 287 -18.26 44.09 -19.04
C PRO A 287 -19.44 44.27 -18.09
N TYR A 288 -20.11 45.43 -18.11
CA TYR A 288 -21.27 45.74 -17.25
C TYR A 288 -22.61 45.40 -17.92
N HIS A 289 -22.60 44.83 -19.12
CA HIS A 289 -23.78 44.42 -19.87
C HIS A 289 -23.76 42.90 -20.15
N GLY A 290 -24.92 42.23 -20.07
CA GLY A 290 -25.02 40.77 -20.15
C GLY A 290 -24.46 40.10 -21.40
N ASP A 291 -24.54 40.74 -22.57
CA ASP A 291 -23.93 40.27 -23.83
C ASP A 291 -22.79 41.21 -24.29
N GLY A 292 -22.20 41.96 -23.35
CA GLY A 292 -21.31 43.07 -23.69
C GLY A 292 -19.88 42.68 -24.00
N CYS A 293 -19.36 41.55 -23.50
CA CYS A 293 -18.02 41.05 -23.83
C CYS A 293 -18.09 40.07 -25.01
N GLN A 294 -17.48 40.45 -26.13
CA GLN A 294 -17.46 39.70 -27.37
C GLN A 294 -16.07 39.13 -27.62
N ASP A 295 -16.02 37.96 -28.24
CA ASP A 295 -14.77 37.28 -28.61
C ASP A 295 -13.97 38.14 -29.60
N ILE A 296 -12.69 38.35 -29.31
CA ILE A 296 -11.78 39.05 -30.22
C ILE A 296 -11.46 38.09 -31.36
N ASP A 297 -11.76 38.48 -32.60
CA ASP A 297 -11.28 37.72 -33.77
C ASP A 297 -9.84 38.09 -34.09
N GLU A 298 -8.88 37.42 -33.44
CA GLU A 298 -7.46 37.69 -33.63
C GLU A 298 -6.99 37.34 -35.05
N CYS A 299 -7.74 36.51 -35.78
CA CYS A 299 -7.43 36.13 -37.15
C CYS A 299 -7.74 37.22 -38.18
N THR A 300 -8.41 38.32 -37.80
CA THR A 300 -8.57 39.49 -38.66
C THR A 300 -7.25 40.20 -38.96
N ASN A 301 -6.25 40.05 -38.08
CA ASN A 301 -4.91 40.59 -38.30
C ASN A 301 -4.01 39.54 -38.98
N LEU A 302 -3.84 39.72 -40.29
CA LEU A 302 -3.13 38.81 -41.21
C LEU A 302 -1.64 38.59 -40.88
N GLU A 303 -1.04 39.34 -39.95
CA GLU A 303 0.38 39.21 -39.59
C GLU A 303 0.65 38.23 -38.43
N LEU A 304 -0.34 37.83 -37.63
CA LEU A 304 -0.11 37.01 -36.42
C LEU A 304 0.41 35.59 -36.69
N CYS A 305 -0.02 34.97 -37.79
CA CYS A 305 0.39 33.62 -38.17
C CYS A 305 1.47 33.57 -39.26
N ASN A 306 2.20 34.67 -39.48
CA ASN A 306 3.20 34.77 -40.55
C ASN A 306 4.64 34.67 -40.00
N PHE A 307 5.05 33.45 -39.64
CA PHE A 307 6.42 33.19 -39.18
C PHE A 307 7.28 32.65 -40.32
N TYR A 308 8.35 33.39 -40.68
CA TYR A 308 9.48 32.92 -41.49
C TYR A 308 9.08 32.10 -42.75
N ASP A 309 8.34 32.72 -43.68
CA ASP A 309 8.13 32.23 -45.05
C ASP A 309 7.32 30.90 -45.18
N LEU A 310 6.56 30.53 -44.13
CA LEU A 310 5.64 29.39 -44.11
C LEU A 310 4.19 29.87 -43.91
N ARG A 311 3.28 29.49 -44.81
CA ARG A 311 1.85 29.81 -44.69
C ARG A 311 1.19 28.90 -43.65
N TYR A 312 0.81 29.47 -42.51
CA TYR A 312 -0.09 28.86 -41.53
C TYR A 312 -1.52 29.40 -41.72
N HIS A 313 -2.53 28.59 -41.45
CA HIS A 313 -3.93 29.03 -41.41
C HIS A 313 -4.28 29.43 -39.98
N CYS A 314 -4.72 30.67 -39.77
CA CYS A 314 -5.21 31.12 -38.46
C CYS A 314 -6.62 30.58 -38.21
N VAL A 315 -6.85 29.99 -37.03
CA VAL A 315 -8.17 29.56 -36.58
C VAL A 315 -8.50 30.30 -35.29
N ASN A 316 -9.56 31.11 -35.33
CA ASN A 316 -10.10 31.83 -34.18
C ASN A 316 -10.97 30.88 -33.35
N VAL A 317 -10.77 30.83 -32.04
CA VAL A 317 -11.63 30.09 -31.11
C VAL A 317 -11.97 30.98 -29.91
N PRO A 318 -13.07 30.74 -29.19
CA PRO A 318 -13.45 31.61 -28.07
C PRO A 318 -12.32 31.82 -27.06
N GLY A 319 -11.87 33.06 -26.90
CA GLY A 319 -10.85 33.55 -25.97
C GLY A 319 -9.39 33.34 -26.39
N GLN A 320 -9.10 32.77 -27.57
CA GLN A 320 -7.72 32.57 -28.08
C GLN A 320 -7.67 32.22 -29.58
N TYR A 321 -6.49 32.28 -30.18
CA TYR A 321 -6.25 31.78 -31.54
C TYR A 321 -5.14 30.72 -31.59
N TYR A 322 -5.14 29.89 -32.63
CA TYR A 322 -3.99 29.05 -32.96
C TYR A 322 -3.71 29.03 -34.47
N CYS A 323 -2.43 28.87 -34.82
CA CYS A 323 -1.97 28.79 -36.20
C CYS A 323 -1.77 27.32 -36.60
N ASP A 324 -2.56 26.82 -37.56
CA ASP A 324 -2.45 25.45 -38.06
C ASP A 324 -1.48 25.38 -39.26
N PRO A 325 -0.41 24.55 -39.21
CA PRO A 325 0.54 24.42 -40.31
C PRO A 325 -0.07 23.77 -41.56
N VAL A 326 0.05 24.43 -42.71
CA VAL A 326 -0.21 23.79 -44.02
C VAL A 326 0.97 22.87 -44.34
N LEU A 327 0.90 21.61 -43.88
CA LEU A 327 1.93 20.61 -44.13
C LEU A 327 1.73 19.91 -45.48
N ASP A 328 2.73 20.07 -46.36
CA ASP A 328 2.95 19.15 -47.49
C ASP A 328 3.17 17.72 -46.96
N HIS A 329 2.59 16.73 -47.64
CA HIS A 329 2.22 15.38 -47.17
C HIS A 329 3.36 14.48 -46.62
N LYS A 330 4.60 14.97 -46.55
CA LYS A 330 5.81 14.21 -46.18
C LYS A 330 6.16 14.22 -44.68
N SER A 331 5.64 15.14 -43.87
CA SER A 331 5.99 15.27 -42.44
C SER A 331 5.06 14.52 -41.48
N ARG A 332 3.79 14.29 -41.85
CA ARG A 332 2.79 13.61 -41.01
C ARG A 332 3.16 12.15 -40.71
N ASN A 333 3.76 11.46 -41.68
CA ASN A 333 4.24 10.10 -41.49
C ASN A 333 5.42 10.03 -40.51
N LYS A 334 6.29 11.04 -40.46
CA LYS A 334 7.43 11.05 -39.52
C LYS A 334 6.95 11.22 -38.07
N ILE A 335 5.98 12.08 -37.81
CA ILE A 335 5.43 12.31 -36.46
C ILE A 335 4.69 11.06 -35.96
N ILE A 336 3.88 10.42 -36.81
CA ILE A 336 3.19 9.17 -36.46
C ILE A 336 4.20 8.04 -36.20
N ILE A 337 5.26 7.91 -37.01
CA ILE A 337 6.32 6.91 -36.80
C ILE A 337 7.08 7.17 -35.50
N ILE A 338 7.34 8.43 -35.12
CA ILE A 338 8.00 8.76 -33.84
C ILE A 338 7.09 8.43 -32.65
N GLY A 339 5.79 8.75 -32.72
CA GLY A 339 4.83 8.40 -31.67
C GLY A 339 4.66 6.89 -31.50
N ILE A 340 4.53 6.15 -32.61
CA ILE A 340 4.44 4.68 -32.58
C ILE A 340 5.76 4.06 -32.07
N SER A 341 6.92 4.56 -32.52
CA SER A 341 8.22 4.00 -32.10
C SER A 341 8.55 4.29 -30.63
N THR A 342 8.19 5.47 -30.11
CA THR A 342 8.33 5.79 -28.68
C THR A 342 7.35 4.98 -27.82
N GLY A 343 6.09 4.83 -28.25
CA GLY A 343 5.10 3.98 -27.57
C GLY A 343 5.53 2.51 -27.54
N ILE A 344 5.98 1.96 -28.67
CA ILE A 344 6.53 0.60 -28.76
C ILE A 344 7.81 0.46 -27.92
N GLY A 345 8.68 1.48 -27.93
CA GLY A 345 9.90 1.51 -27.11
C GLY A 345 9.60 1.44 -25.61
N LEU A 346 8.65 2.24 -25.12
CA LEU A 346 8.20 2.20 -23.73
C LEU A 346 7.55 0.85 -23.38
N LEU A 347 6.73 0.29 -24.28
CA LEU A 347 6.16 -1.04 -24.10
C LEU A 347 7.25 -2.10 -23.94
N PHE A 348 8.28 -2.10 -24.80
CA PHE A 348 9.42 -3.00 -24.68
C PHE A 348 10.24 -2.78 -23.42
N LEU A 349 10.37 -1.54 -22.94
CA LEU A 349 11.01 -1.25 -21.65
C LEU A 349 10.21 -1.80 -20.47
N PHE A 350 8.87 -1.68 -20.45
CA PHE A 350 8.04 -2.28 -19.42
C PHE A 350 8.05 -3.81 -19.47
N ILE A 351 7.97 -4.39 -20.67
CA ILE A 351 8.08 -5.85 -20.86
C ILE A 351 9.47 -6.33 -20.44
N GLY A 352 10.53 -5.63 -20.84
CA GLY A 352 11.92 -5.93 -20.47
C GLY A 352 12.17 -5.78 -18.97
N GLY A 353 11.62 -4.75 -18.33
CA GLY A 353 11.64 -4.53 -16.90
C GLY A 353 10.90 -5.63 -16.13
N TRP A 354 9.71 -6.00 -16.58
CA TRP A 354 8.93 -7.09 -15.99
C TRP A 354 9.61 -8.46 -16.18
N TRP A 355 10.19 -8.71 -17.37
CA TRP A 355 10.91 -9.94 -17.67
C TRP A 355 12.20 -10.05 -16.86
N SER A 356 12.99 -8.97 -16.77
CA SER A 356 14.18 -8.90 -15.93
C SER A 356 13.85 -9.05 -14.44
N TYR A 357 12.77 -8.42 -13.94
CA TYR A 357 12.24 -8.66 -12.60
C TYR A 357 11.89 -10.14 -12.39
N LYS A 358 11.16 -10.77 -13.32
CA LYS A 358 10.84 -12.20 -13.26
C LYS A 358 12.09 -13.07 -13.26
N VAL A 359 13.09 -12.75 -14.08
CA VAL A 359 14.38 -13.46 -14.13
C VAL A 359 15.14 -13.31 -12.82
N VAL A 360 15.23 -12.11 -12.26
CA VAL A 360 15.88 -11.86 -10.96
C VAL A 360 15.16 -12.60 -9.84
N LYS A 361 13.82 -12.55 -9.79
CA LYS A 361 13.00 -13.29 -8.83
C LYS A 361 13.21 -14.80 -8.97
N LYS A 362 13.24 -15.32 -10.19
CA LYS A 362 13.51 -16.74 -10.49
C LYS A 362 14.92 -17.13 -10.05
N ARG A 363 15.95 -16.32 -10.36
CA ARG A 363 17.35 -16.55 -9.93
C ARG A 363 17.49 -16.53 -8.40
N LYS A 364 16.86 -15.58 -7.72
CA LYS A 364 16.83 -15.53 -6.24
C LYS A 364 16.19 -16.79 -5.65
N ASN A 365 15.07 -17.23 -6.22
CA ASN A 365 14.39 -18.46 -5.77
C ASN A 365 15.26 -19.71 -6.00
N ILE A 366 15.92 -19.83 -7.16
CA ILE A 366 16.84 -20.96 -7.44
C ILE A 366 18.00 -20.95 -6.46
N LYS A 367 18.67 -19.80 -6.25
CA LYS A 367 19.76 -19.68 -5.27
C LYS A 367 19.31 -20.02 -3.85
N ARG A 368 18.09 -19.63 -3.45
CA ARG A 368 17.51 -19.97 -2.14
C ARG A 368 17.27 -21.47 -2.01
N LYS A 369 16.68 -22.11 -3.02
CA LYS A 369 16.49 -23.57 -3.08
C LYS A 369 17.82 -24.33 -3.02
N GLU A 370 18.83 -23.88 -3.75
CA GLU A 370 20.17 -24.47 -3.73
C GLU A 370 20.84 -24.31 -2.36
N LYS A 371 20.68 -23.16 -1.71
CA LYS A 371 21.15 -22.94 -0.33
C LYS A 371 20.49 -23.91 0.65
N PHE A 372 19.17 -24.12 0.53
CA PHE A 372 18.45 -25.10 1.35
C PHE A 372 18.89 -26.53 1.04
N PHE A 373 19.04 -26.88 -0.24
CA PHE A 373 19.54 -28.19 -0.65
C PHE A 373 20.90 -28.51 -0.02
N LYS A 374 21.85 -27.55 -0.06
CA LYS A 374 23.17 -27.70 0.56
C LYS A 374 23.08 -27.79 2.10
N ARG A 375 22.28 -26.93 2.73
CA ARG A 375 22.08 -26.92 4.19
C ARG A 375 21.44 -28.22 4.69
N ASN A 376 20.47 -28.76 3.95
CA ASN A 376 19.69 -29.93 4.34
C ASN A 376 20.40 -31.25 3.97
N GLY A 377 21.73 -31.24 3.86
CA GLY A 377 22.51 -32.45 3.59
C GLY A 377 22.41 -33.00 2.17
N GLY A 378 21.97 -32.22 1.19
CA GLY A 378 21.75 -32.71 -0.17
C GLY A 378 22.99 -33.29 -0.86
N LEU A 379 24.18 -32.73 -0.61
CA LEU A 379 25.43 -33.29 -1.13
C LEU A 379 25.78 -34.64 -0.46
N LEU A 380 25.59 -34.73 0.86
CA LEU A 380 25.84 -35.97 1.63
C LEU A 380 24.90 -37.09 1.19
N LEU A 381 23.60 -36.79 1.06
CA LEU A 381 22.60 -37.75 0.61
C LEU A 381 22.84 -38.18 -0.84
N GLN A 382 23.22 -37.25 -1.72
CA GLN A 382 23.56 -37.60 -3.11
C GLN A 382 24.77 -38.55 -3.16
N GLN A 383 25.80 -38.31 -2.34
CA GLN A 383 26.96 -39.19 -2.24
C GLN A 383 26.57 -40.58 -1.70
N GLN A 384 25.82 -40.66 -0.60
CA GLN A 384 25.42 -41.94 0.01
C GLN A 384 24.46 -42.76 -0.86
N LEU A 385 23.57 -42.09 -1.59
CA LEU A 385 22.67 -42.75 -2.55
C LEU A 385 23.41 -43.19 -3.82
N SER A 386 24.50 -42.51 -4.20
CA SER A 386 25.34 -42.91 -5.34
C SER A 386 26.33 -44.03 -5.03
N SER A 387 26.80 -44.14 -3.77
CA SER A 387 27.77 -45.18 -3.36
C SER A 387 27.11 -46.52 -3.04
N SER A 388 25.79 -46.56 -2.85
CA SER A 388 25.03 -47.79 -2.61
C SER A 388 24.66 -48.44 -3.96
N GLU A 389 25.67 -49.04 -4.60
CA GLU A 389 25.61 -49.75 -5.90
C GLU A 389 24.78 -51.07 -5.86
N VAL A 390 23.80 -51.18 -4.97
CA VAL A 390 22.90 -52.33 -4.85
C VAL A 390 21.45 -51.85 -4.91
N THR A 391 20.89 -51.73 -6.11
CA THR A 391 19.44 -51.66 -6.36
C THR A 391 18.65 -50.50 -5.68
N VAL A 392 19.30 -49.49 -5.11
CA VAL A 392 18.62 -48.38 -4.40
C VAL A 392 18.10 -47.31 -5.36
N GLU A 393 18.60 -47.25 -6.60
CA GLU A 393 18.19 -46.25 -7.62
C GLU A 393 16.70 -46.26 -8.01
N LYS A 394 15.89 -47.23 -7.53
CA LYS A 394 14.46 -47.31 -7.88
C LYS A 394 13.46 -46.96 -6.76
N THR A 395 13.85 -46.79 -5.49
CA THR A 395 12.86 -46.73 -4.39
C THR A 395 12.58 -45.34 -3.82
N THR A 396 13.55 -44.43 -3.75
CA THR A 396 13.38 -43.10 -3.10
C THR A 396 13.55 -41.95 -4.09
N LYS A 397 12.47 -41.20 -4.32
CA LYS A 397 12.43 -40.09 -5.30
C LYS A 397 12.77 -38.75 -4.66
N LEU A 398 13.58 -37.93 -5.33
CA LEU A 398 13.73 -36.51 -4.98
C LEU A 398 12.52 -35.72 -5.50
N PHE A 399 11.77 -35.10 -4.58
CA PHE A 399 10.61 -34.28 -4.91
C PHE A 399 10.95 -32.79 -4.95
N ASN A 400 10.29 -32.06 -5.84
CA ASN A 400 10.34 -30.60 -5.88
C ASN A 400 9.39 -30.03 -4.82
N SER A 401 9.80 -28.95 -4.15
CA SER A 401 8.98 -28.24 -3.17
C SER A 401 7.60 -27.84 -3.71
N LYS A 402 7.53 -27.40 -4.98
CA LYS A 402 6.26 -27.00 -5.62
C LYS A 402 5.27 -28.16 -5.78
N ASP A 403 5.77 -29.36 -6.04
CA ASP A 403 4.91 -30.53 -6.24
C ASP A 403 4.27 -30.95 -4.92
N LEU A 404 5.04 -30.90 -3.83
CA LEU A 404 4.54 -31.21 -2.48
C LEU A 404 3.64 -30.10 -1.92
N GLU A 405 3.93 -28.83 -2.19
CA GLU A 405 3.04 -27.71 -1.89
C GLU A 405 1.69 -27.91 -2.58
N LYS A 406 1.68 -28.20 -3.89
CA LYS A 406 0.44 -28.48 -4.62
C LYS A 406 -0.28 -29.73 -4.10
N ALA A 407 0.46 -30.80 -3.84
CA ALA A 407 -0.12 -32.07 -3.38
C ALA A 407 -0.81 -31.94 -2.01
N THR A 408 -0.28 -31.10 -1.13
CA THR A 408 -0.79 -30.88 0.23
C THR A 408 -1.72 -29.67 0.34
N ASP A 409 -2.10 -29.06 -0.78
CA ASP A 409 -2.89 -27.82 -0.81
C ASP A 409 -2.25 -26.70 0.04
N ASN A 410 -0.97 -26.42 -0.23
CA ASN A 410 -0.14 -25.47 0.52
C ASN A 410 0.00 -25.82 2.02
N PHE A 411 0.15 -27.10 2.35
CA PHE A 411 0.18 -27.59 3.73
C PHE A 411 -1.07 -27.18 4.53
N ASN A 412 -2.24 -27.40 3.94
CA ASN A 412 -3.53 -27.07 4.54
C ASN A 412 -3.72 -27.80 5.88
N VAL A 413 -4.13 -27.07 6.92
CA VAL A 413 -4.38 -27.61 8.26
C VAL A 413 -5.47 -28.69 8.27
N ASN A 414 -6.44 -28.61 7.37
CA ASN A 414 -7.52 -29.61 7.22
C ASN A 414 -7.01 -30.94 6.64
N ARG A 415 -5.76 -31.00 6.17
CA ARG A 415 -5.11 -32.20 5.64
C ARG A 415 -4.12 -32.80 6.63
N ILE A 416 -4.05 -32.33 7.87
CA ILE A 416 -3.16 -32.90 8.89
C ILE A 416 -3.65 -34.31 9.27
N LEU A 417 -2.73 -35.28 9.20
CA LEU A 417 -2.93 -36.65 9.65
C LEU A 417 -2.46 -36.85 11.09
N GLY A 418 -1.45 -36.10 11.50
CA GLY A 418 -0.90 -36.15 12.85
C GLY A 418 0.13 -35.06 13.09
N GLN A 419 0.31 -34.68 14.34
CA GLN A 419 1.27 -33.65 14.76
C GLN A 419 1.97 -34.09 16.05
N GLY A 420 3.30 -34.05 16.08
CA GLY A 420 4.10 -34.53 17.20
C GLY A 420 5.41 -33.76 17.42
N GLY A 421 6.32 -34.33 18.20
CA GLY A 421 7.64 -33.75 18.46
C GLY A 421 8.50 -33.65 17.20
N GLN A 422 8.40 -34.64 16.31
CA GLN A 422 9.22 -34.75 15.10
C GLN A 422 8.69 -33.95 13.90
N GLY A 423 7.46 -33.41 13.96
CA GLY A 423 6.89 -32.68 12.84
C GLY A 423 5.37 -32.72 12.75
N THR A 424 4.87 -32.30 11.60
CA THR A 424 3.45 -32.40 11.21
C THR A 424 3.36 -33.22 9.93
N VAL A 425 2.45 -34.18 9.88
CA VAL A 425 2.23 -35.06 8.72
C VAL A 425 0.96 -34.62 8.00
N TYR A 426 1.04 -34.39 6.70
CA TYR A 426 -0.06 -33.95 5.85
C TYR A 426 -0.45 -35.01 4.84
N LYS A 427 -1.74 -35.16 4.57
CA LYS A 427 -2.28 -35.95 3.47
C LYS A 427 -2.10 -35.19 2.15
N GLY A 428 -1.29 -35.75 1.26
CA GLY A 428 -1.04 -35.21 -0.07
C GLY A 428 -1.65 -36.07 -1.18
N MET A 429 -1.98 -35.45 -2.32
CA MET A 429 -2.28 -36.15 -3.57
C MET A 429 -1.30 -35.69 -4.64
N LEU A 430 -0.42 -36.59 -5.08
CA LEU A 430 0.55 -36.31 -6.12
C LEU A 430 -0.14 -36.12 -7.49
N ILE A 431 0.59 -35.58 -8.46
CA ILE A 431 0.07 -35.30 -9.81
C ILE A 431 -0.39 -36.55 -10.58
N ASP A 432 0.12 -37.72 -10.20
CA ASP A 432 -0.24 -39.03 -10.74
C ASP A 432 -1.47 -39.64 -10.04
N GLY A 433 -2.10 -38.88 -9.12
CA GLY A 433 -3.25 -39.32 -8.33
C GLY A 433 -2.88 -40.12 -7.09
N LYS A 434 -1.60 -40.43 -6.86
CA LYS A 434 -1.18 -41.22 -5.70
C LYS A 434 -1.34 -40.43 -4.41
N ILE A 435 -2.02 -41.01 -3.43
CA ILE A 435 -2.16 -40.45 -2.09
C ILE A 435 -0.88 -40.76 -1.29
N VAL A 436 -0.33 -39.74 -0.64
CA VAL A 436 0.92 -39.82 0.13
C VAL A 436 0.79 -39.13 1.48
N ALA A 437 1.67 -39.48 2.41
CA ALA A 437 1.83 -38.78 3.69
C ALA A 437 3.12 -37.94 3.64
N VAL A 438 3.01 -36.62 3.82
CA VAL A 438 4.15 -35.69 3.76
C VAL A 438 4.47 -35.20 5.17
N LYS A 439 5.57 -35.66 5.75
CA LYS A 439 6.08 -35.22 7.07
C LYS A 439 6.92 -33.95 6.87
N LYS A 440 6.52 -32.88 7.54
CA LYS A 440 7.20 -31.59 7.61
C LYS A 440 7.74 -31.38 9.01
N SER A 441 9.06 -31.34 9.17
CA SER A 441 9.71 -31.08 10.45
C SER A 441 9.42 -29.66 10.96
N LYS A 442 9.37 -29.44 12.27
CA LYS A 442 8.99 -28.12 12.85
C LYS A 442 10.09 -27.07 12.71
N VAL A 443 11.32 -27.41 13.11
CA VAL A 443 12.52 -26.55 13.07
C VAL A 443 13.71 -27.45 12.80
N ILE A 444 14.69 -27.01 12.00
CA ILE A 444 15.98 -27.71 11.90
C ILE A 444 16.99 -27.05 12.84
N ASP A 445 17.43 -27.79 13.84
CA ASP A 445 18.76 -27.66 14.46
C ASP A 445 19.66 -28.79 13.93
N GLU A 446 20.95 -28.79 14.29
CA GLU A 446 21.90 -29.81 13.78
C GLU A 446 21.45 -31.24 14.13
N GLY A 447 20.97 -31.48 15.36
CA GLY A 447 20.48 -32.81 15.78
C GLY A 447 19.26 -33.29 14.97
N LYS A 448 18.30 -32.41 14.68
CA LYS A 448 17.13 -32.76 13.84
C LYS A 448 17.48 -32.97 12.37
N LEU A 449 18.56 -32.36 11.89
CA LEU A 449 19.07 -32.65 10.54
C LEU A 449 19.66 -34.06 10.48
N GLU A 450 20.41 -34.46 11.50
CA GLU A 450 20.93 -35.83 11.61
C GLU A 450 19.80 -36.86 11.67
N GLU A 451 18.76 -36.63 12.48
CA GLU A 451 17.56 -37.49 12.52
C GLU A 451 16.92 -37.64 11.14
N PHE A 452 16.79 -36.54 10.38
CA PHE A 452 16.25 -36.57 9.02
C PHE A 452 17.14 -37.38 8.07
N ILE A 453 18.45 -37.11 8.03
CA ILE A 453 19.39 -37.82 7.13
C ILE A 453 19.38 -39.31 7.46
N ASN A 454 19.45 -39.64 8.74
CA ASN A 454 19.45 -41.01 9.22
C ASN A 454 18.13 -41.73 8.89
N GLU A 455 16.98 -41.06 9.02
CA GLU A 455 15.68 -41.62 8.61
C GLU A 455 15.64 -41.93 7.10
N VAL A 456 16.17 -41.04 6.25
CA VAL A 456 16.29 -41.29 4.80
C VAL A 456 17.18 -42.49 4.50
N VAL A 457 18.36 -42.54 5.11
CA VAL A 457 19.35 -43.62 4.88
C VAL A 457 18.79 -44.96 5.34
N ILE A 458 18.26 -45.05 6.56
CA ILE A 458 17.68 -46.28 7.12
C ILE A 458 16.50 -46.77 6.27
N LEU A 459 15.51 -45.91 5.99
CA LEU A 459 14.32 -46.32 5.26
C LEU A 459 14.57 -46.57 3.77
N SER A 460 15.64 -46.03 3.19
CA SER A 460 16.04 -46.36 1.81
C SER A 460 16.53 -47.80 1.67
N GLN A 461 17.03 -48.40 2.75
CA GLN A 461 17.59 -49.76 2.79
C GLN A 461 16.57 -50.80 3.29
N ILE A 462 15.44 -50.37 3.87
CA ILE A 462 14.40 -51.27 4.39
C ILE A 462 13.31 -51.49 3.33
N ASN A 463 13.00 -52.76 3.07
CA ASN A 463 11.83 -53.15 2.27
C ASN A 463 11.08 -54.30 2.96
N HIS A 464 10.16 -53.96 3.87
CA HIS A 464 9.39 -54.93 4.62
C HIS A 464 7.89 -54.59 4.61
N ARG A 465 7.02 -55.62 4.53
CA ARG A 465 5.56 -55.43 4.39
C ARG A 465 4.91 -54.71 5.59
N ASN A 466 5.49 -54.90 6.78
CA ASN A 466 5.03 -54.33 8.06
C ASN A 466 5.89 -53.13 8.52
N VAL A 467 6.61 -52.48 7.60
CA VAL A 467 7.30 -51.21 7.83
C VAL A 467 6.78 -50.18 6.82
N VAL A 468 6.55 -48.94 7.25
CA VAL A 468 6.08 -47.88 6.35
C VAL A 468 7.15 -47.55 5.32
N LYS A 469 6.76 -47.56 4.04
CA LYS A 469 7.66 -47.29 2.92
C LYS A 469 7.91 -45.79 2.74
N LEU A 470 9.17 -45.40 2.74
CA LEU A 470 9.61 -44.08 2.28
C LEU A 470 9.54 -44.05 0.74
N LEU A 471 8.77 -43.12 0.19
CA LEU A 471 8.65 -42.89 -1.26
C LEU A 471 9.67 -41.87 -1.76
N GLY A 472 10.11 -40.96 -0.89
CA GLY A 472 11.09 -39.95 -1.25
C GLY A 472 11.16 -38.79 -0.26
N PHE A 473 11.84 -37.74 -0.66
CA PHE A 473 12.10 -36.58 0.20
C PHE A 473 12.29 -35.31 -0.63
N CYS A 474 12.22 -34.14 0.03
CA CYS A 474 12.47 -32.83 -0.59
C CYS A 474 13.42 -32.01 0.30
N LEU A 475 14.50 -31.50 -0.30
CA LEU A 475 15.55 -30.74 0.37
C LEU A 475 15.55 -29.25 0.02
N GLU A 476 14.73 -28.83 -0.94
CA GLU A 476 14.70 -27.45 -1.46
C GLU A 476 13.91 -26.46 -0.58
N THR A 477 13.41 -26.93 0.57
CA THR A 477 12.59 -26.20 1.53
C THR A 477 13.39 -25.76 2.74
N GLU A 478 12.88 -24.78 3.49
CA GLU A 478 13.54 -24.31 4.72
C GLU A 478 13.74 -25.43 5.76
N VAL A 479 12.73 -26.30 5.88
CA VAL A 479 12.77 -27.56 6.64
C VAL A 479 12.63 -28.72 5.65
N PRO A 480 13.43 -29.79 5.69
CA PRO A 480 13.31 -30.88 4.74
C PRO A 480 11.97 -31.61 4.95
N LEU A 481 11.51 -32.27 3.89
CA LEU A 481 10.25 -32.99 3.88
C LEU A 481 10.49 -34.46 3.54
N LEU A 482 9.77 -35.35 4.22
CA LEU A 482 9.74 -36.78 3.93
C LEU A 482 8.37 -37.15 3.35
N VAL A 483 8.38 -38.04 2.35
CA VAL A 483 7.17 -38.48 1.64
C VAL A 483 7.05 -39.99 1.81
N TYR A 484 6.00 -40.44 2.47
CA TYR A 484 5.71 -41.84 2.74
C TYR A 484 4.47 -42.30 1.97
N GLU A 485 4.29 -43.62 1.89
CA GLU A 485 2.99 -44.17 1.55
C GLU A 485 1.92 -43.71 2.56
N PHE A 486 0.71 -43.45 2.06
CA PHE A 486 -0.42 -43.11 2.92
C PHE A 486 -1.04 -44.37 3.51
N ILE A 487 -1.24 -44.38 4.82
CA ILE A 487 -1.85 -45.46 5.58
C ILE A 487 -3.21 -44.99 6.12
N SER A 488 -4.30 -45.67 5.74
CA SER A 488 -5.64 -45.11 5.78
C SER A 488 -6.35 -45.17 7.14
N ASN A 489 -6.11 -46.21 7.94
CA ASN A 489 -6.87 -46.47 9.17
C ASN A 489 -6.19 -45.91 10.43
N GLY A 490 -5.29 -44.94 10.26
CA GLY A 490 -4.66 -44.22 11.36
C GLY A 490 -3.68 -45.07 12.18
N THR A 491 -3.54 -44.74 13.45
CA THR A 491 -2.63 -45.40 14.40
C THR A 491 -3.32 -46.50 15.19
N LEU A 492 -2.55 -47.48 15.68
CA LEU A 492 -3.03 -48.52 16.59
C LEU A 492 -3.58 -47.93 17.90
N SER A 493 -2.99 -46.83 18.37
CA SER A 493 -3.48 -46.11 19.55
C SER A 493 -4.91 -45.59 19.35
N GLN A 494 -5.21 -44.99 18.19
CA GLN A 494 -6.56 -44.55 17.86
C GLN A 494 -7.51 -45.75 17.77
N TYR A 495 -7.09 -46.83 17.12
CA TYR A 495 -7.91 -48.05 17.00
C TYR A 495 -8.26 -48.69 18.36
N LEU A 496 -7.35 -48.66 19.34
CA LEU A 496 -7.59 -49.23 20.67
C LEU A 496 -8.45 -48.32 21.56
N TYR A 497 -8.24 -47.00 21.51
CA TYR A 497 -8.84 -46.06 22.48
C TYR A 497 -10.07 -45.30 21.96
N GLU A 498 -10.21 -45.14 20.64
CA GLU A 498 -11.34 -44.49 19.98
C GLU A 498 -12.20 -45.58 19.35
N GLN A 499 -12.88 -46.36 20.20
CA GLN A 499 -13.64 -47.53 19.77
C GLN A 499 -14.71 -47.17 18.73
N ASN A 500 -14.59 -47.77 17.55
CA ASN A 500 -15.64 -47.76 16.54
C ASN A 500 -16.49 -49.02 16.72
N GLU A 501 -17.78 -48.87 17.05
CA GLU A 501 -18.70 -50.00 17.23
C GLU A 501 -18.80 -50.89 15.99
N GLU A 502 -18.54 -50.33 14.80
CA GLU A 502 -18.61 -51.04 13.53
C GLU A 502 -17.39 -51.95 13.27
N PHE A 503 -16.24 -51.67 13.90
CA PHE A 503 -14.99 -52.42 13.72
C PHE A 503 -14.27 -52.63 15.07
N PRO A 504 -14.79 -53.54 15.93
CA PRO A 504 -14.18 -53.79 17.23
C PRO A 504 -12.79 -54.43 17.10
N ALA A 505 -11.89 -54.05 18.01
CA ALA A 505 -10.56 -54.64 18.15
C ALA A 505 -10.62 -56.06 18.74
N THR A 506 -11.09 -57.03 17.94
CA THR A 506 -11.17 -58.44 18.31
C THR A 506 -9.81 -59.03 18.68
N TRP A 507 -9.82 -60.09 19.49
CA TRP A 507 -8.58 -60.75 19.91
C TRP A 507 -7.70 -61.20 18.72
N ASN A 508 -8.31 -61.81 17.69
CA ASN A 508 -7.57 -62.26 16.51
C ASN A 508 -6.85 -61.10 15.80
N MET A 509 -7.52 -59.94 15.70
CA MET A 509 -6.93 -58.72 15.14
C MET A 509 -5.74 -58.25 15.98
N ARG A 510 -5.92 -58.16 17.31
CA ARG A 510 -4.86 -57.73 18.24
C ARG A 510 -3.64 -58.66 18.19
N LEU A 511 -3.86 -59.97 18.23
CA LEU A 511 -2.80 -60.98 18.13
C LEU A 511 -2.07 -60.88 16.80
N ARG A 512 -2.81 -60.72 15.69
CA ARG A 512 -2.22 -60.52 14.37
C ARG A 512 -1.34 -59.28 14.29
N ILE A 513 -1.82 -58.15 14.82
CA ILE A 513 -1.05 -56.90 14.89
C ILE A 513 0.24 -57.13 15.71
N ALA A 514 0.15 -57.80 16.86
CA ALA A 514 1.32 -58.14 17.67
C ALA A 514 2.34 -58.98 16.88
N THR A 515 1.88 -60.04 16.20
CA THR A 515 2.74 -60.89 15.36
C THR A 515 3.41 -60.11 14.24
N GLU A 516 2.67 -59.23 13.55
CA GLU A 516 3.18 -58.43 12.44
C GLU A 516 4.23 -57.40 12.88
N VAL A 517 4.01 -56.74 14.02
CA VAL A 517 4.98 -55.80 14.60
C VAL A 517 6.21 -56.54 15.11
N ALA A 518 6.03 -57.69 15.77
CA ALA A 518 7.15 -58.52 16.22
C ALA A 518 8.01 -58.99 15.04
N GLY A 519 7.37 -59.42 13.94
CA GLY A 519 8.05 -59.79 12.70
C GLY A 519 8.80 -58.62 12.06
N ALA A 520 8.23 -57.40 12.08
CA ALA A 520 8.92 -56.20 11.60
C ALA A 520 10.17 -55.88 12.44
N LEU A 521 10.07 -55.95 13.77
CA LEU A 521 11.20 -55.70 14.67
C LEU A 521 12.27 -56.78 14.56
N PHE A 522 11.88 -58.05 14.44
CA PHE A 522 12.80 -59.14 14.13
C PHE A 522 13.58 -58.86 12.82
N TYR A 523 12.89 -58.42 11.77
CA TYR A 523 13.54 -58.05 10.53
C TYR A 523 14.58 -56.94 10.74
N LEU A 524 14.21 -55.87 11.45
CA LEU A 524 15.10 -54.73 11.71
C LEU A 524 16.33 -55.12 12.56
N HIS A 525 16.16 -55.96 13.57
CA HIS A 525 17.23 -56.34 14.49
C HIS A 525 18.18 -57.39 13.92
N SER A 526 17.70 -58.30 13.07
CA SER A 526 18.44 -59.52 12.74
C SER A 526 18.49 -59.90 11.26
N ALA A 527 17.55 -59.45 10.43
CA ALA A 527 17.48 -59.85 9.02
C ALA A 527 17.90 -58.74 8.04
N ALA A 528 17.95 -57.49 8.50
CA ALA A 528 18.50 -56.37 7.74
C ALA A 528 20.01 -56.50 7.55
N SER A 529 20.57 -55.84 6.53
CA SER A 529 22.01 -55.86 6.23
C SER A 529 22.86 -55.30 7.37
N THR A 530 22.33 -54.32 8.08
CA THR A 530 22.87 -53.77 9.32
C THR A 530 21.75 -53.81 10.37
N PRO A 531 22.03 -54.24 11.62
CA PRO A 531 21.04 -54.17 12.68
C PRO A 531 20.55 -52.75 12.89
N ILE A 532 19.23 -52.55 12.91
CA ILE A 532 18.58 -51.26 13.08
C ILE A 532 17.72 -51.29 14.33
N TYR A 533 18.04 -50.44 15.29
CA TYR A 533 17.23 -50.26 16.51
C TYR A 533 16.28 -49.10 16.32
N HIS A 534 15.00 -49.28 16.63
CA HIS A 534 13.95 -48.30 16.36
C HIS A 534 13.90 -47.18 17.40
N ARG A 535 14.05 -47.53 18.69
CA ARG A 535 14.15 -46.61 19.84
C ARG A 535 12.87 -45.87 20.25
N ASP A 536 11.83 -45.86 19.42
CA ASP A 536 10.53 -45.26 19.76
C ASP A 536 9.33 -46.14 19.37
N ILE A 537 9.33 -47.41 19.80
CA ILE A 537 8.20 -48.33 19.59
C ILE A 537 7.07 -48.03 20.57
N LYS A 538 5.88 -47.76 20.01
CA LYS A 538 4.64 -47.44 20.74
C LYS A 538 3.44 -47.55 19.81
N THR A 539 2.24 -47.63 20.37
CA THR A 539 0.99 -47.75 19.60
C THR A 539 0.70 -46.55 18.69
N THR A 540 1.24 -45.36 18.95
CA THR A 540 1.10 -44.19 18.05
C THR A 540 2.00 -44.26 16.81
N ASN A 541 3.06 -45.09 16.86
CA ASN A 541 4.02 -45.29 15.77
C ASN A 541 3.76 -46.60 15.00
N ILE A 542 2.66 -47.29 15.30
CA ILE A 542 2.17 -48.46 14.57
C ILE A 542 0.92 -48.01 13.83
N LEU A 543 0.96 -48.00 12.50
CA LEU A 543 -0.15 -47.60 11.64
C LEU A 543 -0.92 -48.81 11.10
N LEU A 544 -2.18 -48.63 10.74
CA LEU A 544 -3.05 -49.67 10.19
C LEU A 544 -3.44 -49.35 8.75
N ASP A 545 -3.11 -50.24 7.82
CA ASP A 545 -3.50 -50.09 6.41
C ASP A 545 -5.00 -50.38 6.18
N ASP A 546 -5.44 -50.31 4.92
CA ASP A 546 -6.82 -50.55 4.49
C ASP A 546 -7.36 -51.93 4.88
N LYS A 547 -6.47 -52.90 5.12
CA LYS A 547 -6.80 -54.26 5.56
C LYS A 547 -6.52 -54.48 7.04
N TYR A 548 -6.28 -53.41 7.80
CA TYR A 548 -5.88 -53.43 9.21
C TYR A 548 -4.64 -54.29 9.45
N ARG A 549 -3.67 -54.23 8.54
CA ARG A 549 -2.33 -54.78 8.73
C ARG A 549 -1.46 -53.72 9.39
N ALA A 550 -0.61 -54.14 10.30
CA ALA A 550 0.24 -53.26 11.07
C ALA A 550 1.47 -52.84 10.28
N LYS A 551 1.82 -51.56 10.31
CA LYS A 551 3.07 -51.04 9.78
C LYS A 551 3.78 -50.16 10.81
N VAL A 552 5.02 -50.50 11.13
CA VAL A 552 5.88 -49.70 11.99
C VAL A 552 6.33 -48.45 11.24
N ALA A 553 6.20 -47.29 11.89
CA ALA A 553 6.49 -45.97 11.35
C ALA A 553 7.41 -45.18 12.29
N ASP A 554 7.90 -44.04 11.79
CA ASP A 554 8.64 -43.01 12.55
C ASP A 554 10.07 -43.42 12.96
N PHE A 555 10.98 -43.42 11.99
CA PHE A 555 12.36 -43.90 12.14
C PHE A 555 13.37 -42.78 12.48
N GLY A 556 12.91 -41.58 12.85
CA GLY A 556 13.79 -40.44 13.14
C GLY A 556 14.78 -40.70 14.27
N THR A 557 14.36 -41.46 15.29
CA THR A 557 15.20 -41.82 16.43
C THR A 557 16.02 -43.08 16.20
N SER A 558 15.72 -43.85 15.15
CA SER A 558 16.33 -45.15 14.87
C SER A 558 17.83 -45.02 14.64
N ARG A 559 18.60 -46.09 14.80
CA ARG A 559 20.06 -46.08 14.53
C ARG A 559 20.51 -47.42 13.98
N SER A 560 21.38 -47.38 12.98
CA SER A 560 22.10 -48.56 12.49
C SER A 560 23.32 -48.85 13.38
N ILE A 561 23.54 -50.11 13.70
CA ILE A 561 24.67 -50.54 14.54
C ILE A 561 25.74 -51.17 13.65
N ALA A 562 27.00 -50.81 13.89
CA ALA A 562 28.12 -51.49 13.26
C ALA A 562 28.22 -52.93 13.79
N VAL A 563 28.64 -53.87 12.95
CA VAL A 563 28.62 -55.32 13.26
C VAL A 563 29.42 -55.68 14.53
N ASP A 564 30.39 -54.86 14.90
CA ASP A 564 31.26 -55.02 16.08
C ASP A 564 30.70 -54.40 17.37
N GLN A 565 29.57 -53.69 17.30
CA GLN A 565 28.97 -53.02 18.45
C GLN A 565 27.72 -53.76 18.95
N THR A 566 27.65 -53.99 20.26
CA THR A 566 26.51 -54.65 20.92
C THR A 566 25.48 -53.66 21.47
N HIS A 567 25.87 -52.40 21.69
CA HIS A 567 25.04 -51.37 22.30
C HIS A 567 25.37 -49.98 21.74
N LEU A 568 24.43 -49.05 21.88
CA LEU A 568 24.62 -47.63 21.60
C LEU A 568 24.70 -46.84 22.91
N THR A 569 25.82 -46.17 23.13
CA THR A 569 25.93 -45.17 24.21
C THR A 569 25.49 -43.82 23.67
N THR A 570 24.31 -43.36 24.05
CA THR A 570 23.70 -42.14 23.51
C THR A 570 22.80 -41.46 24.55
N VAL A 571 22.46 -40.19 24.32
CA VAL A 571 21.51 -39.45 25.17
C VAL A 571 20.20 -40.22 25.26
N VAL A 572 19.66 -40.32 26.47
CA VAL A 572 18.41 -41.03 26.73
C VAL A 572 17.27 -40.36 25.96
N GLN A 573 16.71 -41.08 24.99
CA GLN A 573 15.63 -40.62 24.12
C GLN A 573 14.60 -41.73 23.96
N GLY A 574 13.32 -41.37 24.02
CA GLY A 574 12.18 -42.29 23.87
C GLY A 574 10.92 -41.73 24.50
N THR A 575 9.82 -42.48 24.42
CA THR A 575 8.52 -42.05 24.96
C THR A 575 8.32 -42.55 26.38
N PHE A 576 7.98 -41.63 27.29
CA PHE A 576 7.65 -41.97 28.68
C PHE A 576 6.50 -42.99 28.74
N GLY A 577 6.70 -44.09 29.49
CA GLY A 577 5.79 -45.24 29.54
C GLY A 577 6.26 -46.45 28.70
N TYR A 578 7.03 -46.22 27.64
CA TYR A 578 7.64 -47.28 26.82
C TYR A 578 9.15 -47.40 27.04
N LEU A 579 9.76 -46.39 27.65
CA LEU A 579 11.20 -46.30 27.84
C LEU A 579 11.73 -47.44 28.73
N ASP A 580 12.71 -48.17 28.20
CA ASP A 580 13.41 -49.23 28.92
C ASP A 580 14.11 -48.69 30.18
N PRO A 581 13.78 -49.22 31.38
CA PRO A 581 14.39 -48.76 32.62
C PRO A 581 15.90 -49.05 32.72
N GLU A 582 16.40 -50.12 32.10
CA GLU A 582 17.83 -50.42 32.07
C GLU A 582 18.59 -49.42 31.18
N TYR A 583 18.04 -49.09 30.01
CA TYR A 583 18.56 -48.03 29.16
C TYR A 583 18.53 -46.67 29.86
N PHE A 584 17.43 -46.33 30.54
CA PHE A 584 17.31 -45.08 31.28
C PHE A 584 18.41 -44.91 32.34
N GLN A 585 18.80 -46.00 33.01
CA GLN A 585 19.84 -45.98 34.05
C GLN A 585 21.26 -46.05 33.49
N SER A 586 21.48 -46.88 32.46
CA SER A 586 22.83 -47.15 31.92
C SER A 586 23.25 -46.21 30.79
N SER A 587 22.29 -45.52 30.15
CA SER A 587 22.45 -44.82 28.87
C SER A 587 22.93 -45.72 27.71
N GLN A 588 22.86 -47.04 27.86
CA GLN A 588 23.20 -48.03 26.83
C GLN A 588 21.92 -48.58 26.21
N PHE A 589 21.67 -48.24 24.95
CA PHE A 589 20.53 -48.76 24.19
C PHE A 589 20.93 -50.07 23.50
N THR A 590 20.10 -51.09 23.62
CA THR A 590 20.31 -52.41 22.98
C THR A 590 19.06 -52.84 22.22
N GLU A 591 19.13 -53.93 21.45
CA GLU A 591 17.96 -54.55 20.83
C GLU A 591 16.90 -54.93 21.88
N LYS A 592 17.33 -55.23 23.11
CA LYS A 592 16.46 -55.56 24.24
C LYS A 592 15.65 -54.36 24.75
N SER A 593 16.07 -53.13 24.44
CA SER A 593 15.32 -51.93 24.79
C SER A 593 14.08 -51.75 23.91
N ASP A 594 14.18 -52.11 22.62
CA ASP A 594 13.01 -52.21 21.73
C ASP A 594 12.08 -53.37 22.17
N VAL A 595 12.64 -54.50 22.66
CA VAL A 595 11.84 -55.61 23.21
C VAL A 595 11.00 -55.16 24.41
N TYR A 596 11.56 -54.35 25.31
CA TYR A 596 10.81 -53.80 26.44
C TYR A 596 9.65 -52.92 25.95
N SER A 597 9.93 -52.01 25.02
CA SER A 597 8.94 -51.11 24.43
C SER A 597 7.80 -51.89 23.75
N PHE A 598 8.14 -52.98 23.03
CA PHE A 598 7.15 -53.89 22.46
C PHE A 598 6.36 -54.66 23.52
N GLY A 599 6.98 -55.03 24.64
CA GLY A 599 6.30 -55.59 25.81
C GLY A 599 5.18 -54.68 26.32
N VAL A 600 5.40 -53.37 26.36
CA VAL A 600 4.36 -52.39 26.72
C VAL A 600 3.23 -52.42 25.69
N VAL A 601 3.54 -52.47 24.39
CA VAL A 601 2.53 -52.60 23.32
C VAL A 601 1.70 -53.88 23.47
N LEU A 602 2.31 -55.01 23.84
CA LEU A 602 1.56 -56.25 24.13
C LEU A 602 0.57 -56.07 25.27
N VAL A 603 0.98 -55.37 26.34
CA VAL A 603 0.08 -55.09 27.47
C VAL A 603 -1.05 -54.14 27.07
N GLU A 604 -0.79 -53.11 26.26
CA GLU A 604 -1.85 -52.25 25.70
C GLU A 604 -2.85 -53.06 24.85
N LEU A 605 -2.36 -54.01 24.05
CA LEU A 605 -3.20 -54.91 23.26
C LEU A 605 -4.04 -55.86 24.14
N LEU A 606 -3.50 -56.36 25.25
CA LEU A 606 -4.21 -57.25 26.18
C LEU A 606 -5.29 -56.51 26.99
N THR A 607 -4.96 -55.32 27.47
CA THR A 607 -5.76 -54.57 28.46
C THR A 607 -6.68 -53.53 27.83
N GLY A 608 -6.37 -53.07 26.61
CA GLY A 608 -7.06 -51.92 26.00
C GLY A 608 -6.77 -50.59 26.71
N GLU A 609 -5.79 -50.55 27.61
CA GLU A 609 -5.46 -49.37 28.41
C GLU A 609 -4.21 -48.65 27.90
N LYS A 610 -4.13 -47.34 28.17
CA LYS A 610 -2.99 -46.48 27.80
C LYS A 610 -1.75 -46.81 28.62
N ALA A 611 -0.58 -46.81 27.98
CA ALA A 611 0.72 -47.02 28.64
C ALA A 611 0.95 -46.15 29.90
N ILE A 612 0.44 -44.92 29.91
CA ILE A 612 0.39 -44.04 31.08
C ILE A 612 -1.05 -43.65 31.35
N SER A 613 -1.55 -43.99 32.53
CA SER A 613 -2.88 -43.59 32.98
C SER A 613 -2.80 -42.46 34.01
N SER A 614 -3.59 -41.40 33.83
CA SER A 614 -3.69 -40.31 34.81
C SER A 614 -4.66 -40.62 35.95
N THR A 615 -5.49 -41.66 35.82
CA THR A 615 -6.54 -42.01 36.80
C THR A 615 -6.06 -43.01 37.86
N ARG A 616 -4.93 -43.70 37.63
CA ARG A 616 -4.32 -44.62 38.60
C ARG A 616 -3.49 -43.89 39.65
N THR A 617 -3.31 -44.51 40.82
CA THR A 617 -2.43 -44.02 41.90
C THR A 617 -0.99 -43.84 41.40
N LYS A 618 -0.19 -42.99 42.05
CA LYS A 618 1.18 -42.65 41.61
C LYS A 618 2.06 -43.88 41.36
N GLU A 619 1.89 -44.94 42.15
CA GLU A 619 2.67 -46.19 42.09
C GLU A 619 2.29 -47.08 40.88
N CYS A 620 1.03 -47.01 40.41
CA CYS A 620 0.51 -47.78 39.27
C CYS A 620 0.26 -46.94 38.02
N ARG A 621 0.88 -45.75 37.94
CA ARG A 621 0.71 -44.83 36.81
C ARG A 621 1.23 -45.41 35.49
N SER A 622 2.26 -46.25 35.56
CA SER A 622 2.81 -47.02 34.44
C SER A 622 2.01 -48.31 34.26
N LEU A 623 1.46 -48.52 33.06
CA LEU A 623 0.76 -49.75 32.71
C LEU A 623 1.66 -50.98 32.82
N ALA A 624 2.93 -50.86 32.45
CA ALA A 624 3.90 -51.94 32.58
C ALA A 624 4.05 -52.39 34.04
N THR A 625 4.22 -51.44 34.97
CA THR A 625 4.36 -51.73 36.41
C THR A 625 3.08 -52.35 36.96
N TYR A 626 1.93 -51.80 36.63
CA TYR A 626 0.63 -52.32 37.06
C TYR A 626 0.36 -53.74 36.55
N PHE A 627 0.70 -54.03 35.29
CA PHE A 627 0.58 -55.35 34.71
C PHE A 627 1.49 -56.37 35.40
N ILE A 628 2.76 -56.02 35.66
CA ILE A 628 3.69 -56.91 36.36
C ILE A 628 3.19 -57.23 37.77
N HIS A 629 2.70 -56.23 38.51
CA HIS A 629 2.11 -56.42 39.83
C HIS A 629 0.89 -57.37 39.78
N SER A 630 -0.03 -57.13 38.84
CA SER A 630 -1.21 -57.98 38.66
C SER A 630 -0.85 -59.43 38.29
N MET A 631 0.22 -59.62 37.51
CA MET A 631 0.77 -60.93 37.18
C MET A 631 1.45 -61.62 38.37
N GLU A 632 1.94 -60.88 39.36
CA GLU A 632 2.56 -61.42 40.57
C GLU A 632 1.52 -61.80 41.63
N GLU A 633 0.43 -61.03 41.71
CA GLU A 633 -0.70 -61.29 42.61
C GLU A 633 -1.72 -62.31 42.08
N ASN A 634 -1.49 -62.88 40.88
CA ASN A 634 -2.42 -63.77 40.15
C ASN A 634 -3.77 -63.12 39.78
N ASN A 635 -3.80 -61.80 39.65
CA ASN A 635 -4.98 -61.00 39.27
C ASN A 635 -4.98 -60.65 37.77
N LEU A 636 -4.46 -61.54 36.91
CA LEU A 636 -4.32 -61.28 35.47
C LEU A 636 -5.67 -60.97 34.82
N PHE A 637 -6.69 -61.79 35.05
CA PHE A 637 -7.98 -61.68 34.36
C PHE A 637 -8.77 -60.43 34.73
N ASP A 638 -8.42 -59.75 35.83
CA ASP A 638 -9.08 -58.52 36.27
C ASP A 638 -8.69 -57.30 35.42
N ILE A 639 -7.58 -57.39 34.69
CA ILE A 639 -7.02 -56.28 33.92
C ILE A 639 -7.13 -56.48 32.41
N ILE A 640 -7.58 -57.65 31.95
CA ILE A 640 -7.74 -57.96 30.52
C ILE A 640 -9.00 -57.28 29.98
N ASP A 641 -8.87 -56.74 28.77
CA ASP A 641 -9.97 -56.10 28.05
C ASP A 641 -11.15 -57.08 27.89
N ALA A 642 -12.38 -56.61 28.14
CA ALA A 642 -13.58 -57.43 28.05
C ALA A 642 -13.78 -58.07 26.66
N GLN A 643 -13.36 -57.41 25.59
CA GLN A 643 -13.41 -57.96 24.24
C GLN A 643 -12.39 -59.08 24.05
N VAL A 644 -11.22 -58.98 24.67
CA VAL A 644 -10.21 -60.04 24.68
C VAL A 644 -10.71 -61.23 25.50
N MET A 645 -11.30 -60.99 26.67
CA MET A 645 -11.92 -62.02 27.51
C MET A 645 -13.04 -62.79 26.79
N LYS A 646 -13.76 -62.12 25.88
CA LYS A 646 -14.86 -62.70 25.11
C LYS A 646 -14.38 -63.58 23.96
N ASP A 647 -13.33 -63.16 23.26
CA ASP A 647 -12.90 -63.78 21.99
C ASP A 647 -11.74 -64.79 22.15
N ALA A 648 -10.90 -64.62 23.18
CA ALA A 648 -9.67 -65.39 23.36
C ALA A 648 -9.87 -66.60 24.26
N LYS A 649 -9.13 -67.68 23.98
CA LYS A 649 -9.01 -68.80 24.93
C LYS A 649 -8.12 -68.40 26.10
N GLN A 650 -8.40 -68.95 27.28
CA GLN A 650 -7.66 -68.63 28.50
C GLN A 650 -6.16 -68.97 28.36
N GLU A 651 -5.83 -70.07 27.68
CA GLU A 651 -4.45 -70.50 27.43
C GLU A 651 -3.71 -69.49 26.53
N GLU A 652 -4.40 -68.88 25.56
CA GLU A 652 -3.82 -67.87 24.66
C GLU A 652 -3.52 -66.57 25.41
N ILE A 653 -4.46 -66.12 26.26
CA ILE A 653 -4.25 -64.96 27.13
C ILE A 653 -3.03 -65.20 28.02
N ILE A 654 -2.99 -66.34 28.73
CA ILE A 654 -1.88 -66.69 29.63
C ILE A 654 -0.55 -66.73 28.87
N ALA A 655 -0.51 -67.34 27.67
CA ALA A 655 0.70 -67.42 26.87
C ALA A 655 1.22 -66.04 26.46
N VAL A 656 0.36 -65.16 25.94
CA VAL A 656 0.75 -63.81 25.51
C VAL A 656 1.10 -62.93 26.72
N SER A 657 0.40 -63.06 27.84
CA SER A 657 0.70 -62.34 29.08
C SER A 657 2.05 -62.75 29.69
N ASN A 658 2.38 -64.04 29.67
CA ASN A 658 3.70 -64.51 30.10
C ASN A 658 4.81 -63.99 29.19
N LEU A 659 4.59 -63.99 27.87
CA LEU A 659 5.53 -63.40 26.91
C LEU A 659 5.73 -61.89 27.16
N ALA A 660 4.65 -61.15 27.40
CA ALA A 660 4.72 -59.73 27.76
C ALA A 660 5.52 -59.52 29.06
N LYS A 661 5.28 -60.34 30.10
CA LYS A 661 6.04 -60.32 31.36
C LYS A 661 7.54 -60.57 31.14
N MET A 662 7.90 -61.49 30.24
CA MET A 662 9.30 -61.73 29.86
C MET A 662 9.92 -60.54 29.14
N CYS A 663 9.19 -59.89 28.21
CA CYS A 663 9.65 -58.70 27.51
C CYS A 663 9.88 -57.51 28.46
N LEU A 664 9.05 -57.38 29.49
CA LEU A 664 9.10 -56.30 30.49
C LEU A 664 10.08 -56.54 31.64
N ASN A 665 10.97 -57.54 31.53
CA ASN A 665 11.96 -57.80 32.58
C ASN A 665 12.87 -56.59 32.82
N MET A 666 13.16 -56.27 34.08
CA MET A 666 14.06 -55.16 34.43
C MET A 666 15.50 -55.36 33.93
N LYS A 667 15.94 -56.61 33.74
CA LYS A 667 17.26 -56.94 33.18
C LYS A 667 17.12 -57.34 31.71
N GLY A 668 17.70 -56.59 30.78
CA GLY A 668 17.63 -56.81 29.34
C GLY A 668 18.14 -58.17 28.90
N LYS A 669 19.18 -58.69 29.55
CA LYS A 669 19.70 -60.06 29.30
C LYS A 669 18.68 -61.17 29.56
N LYS A 670 17.68 -60.93 30.40
CA LYS A 670 16.59 -61.88 30.70
C LYS A 670 15.39 -61.73 29.75
N ARG A 671 15.36 -60.67 28.94
CA ARG A 671 14.32 -60.49 27.92
C ARG A 671 14.61 -61.42 26.74
N PRO A 672 13.59 -61.94 26.04
CA PRO A 672 13.78 -62.67 24.79
C PRO A 672 14.32 -61.75 23.69
N THR A 673 14.77 -62.31 22.58
CA THR A 673 15.04 -61.59 21.33
C THR A 673 13.74 -61.40 20.55
N MET A 674 13.68 -60.40 19.66
CA MET A 674 12.47 -60.22 18.83
C MET A 674 12.19 -61.41 17.90
N LYS A 675 13.21 -62.20 17.55
CA LYS A 675 13.04 -63.48 16.85
C LYS A 675 12.22 -64.48 17.69
N GLU A 676 12.62 -64.70 18.94
CA GLU A 676 11.91 -65.60 19.86
C GLU A 676 10.49 -65.10 20.15
N VAL A 677 10.32 -63.79 20.34
CA VAL A 677 9.01 -63.15 20.52
C VAL A 677 8.10 -63.39 19.32
N ALA A 678 8.60 -63.15 18.10
CA ALA A 678 7.84 -63.38 16.87
C ALA A 678 7.42 -64.85 16.72
N MET A 679 8.36 -65.79 16.95
CA MET A 679 8.09 -67.23 16.90
C MET A 679 7.02 -67.66 17.89
N GLN A 680 7.06 -67.17 19.14
CA GLN A 680 6.06 -67.51 20.15
C GLN A 680 4.67 -66.96 19.80
N LEU A 681 4.58 -65.72 19.30
CA LEU A 681 3.31 -65.14 18.84
C LEU A 681 2.74 -65.88 17.62
N GLU A 682 3.60 -66.30 16.68
CA GLU A 682 3.19 -67.14 15.53
C GLU A 682 2.68 -68.51 15.98
N ALA A 683 3.29 -69.12 17.01
CA ALA A 683 2.82 -70.38 17.57
C ALA A 683 1.42 -70.25 18.17
N VAL A 684 1.16 -69.20 18.97
CA VAL A 684 -0.18 -68.90 19.53
C VAL A 684 -1.19 -68.67 18.40
N GLN A 685 -0.82 -67.92 17.36
CA GLN A 685 -1.70 -67.70 16.22
C GLN A 685 -2.00 -68.97 15.41
N THR A 686 -1.07 -69.93 15.37
CA THR A 686 -1.26 -71.21 14.64
C THR A 686 -2.17 -72.16 15.40
N LEU A 687 -2.15 -72.13 16.73
CA LEU A 687 -3.10 -72.85 17.59
C LEU A 687 -4.56 -72.42 17.34
N GLN A 688 -4.81 -71.18 16.90
CA GLN A 688 -6.14 -70.72 16.48
C GLN A 688 -6.59 -71.30 15.13
N LYS A 689 -5.67 -71.57 14.20
CA LYS A 689 -5.99 -71.96 12.81
C LYS A 689 -6.24 -73.45 12.64
N THR A 690 -5.92 -74.27 13.64
CA THR A 690 -6.12 -75.72 13.59
C THR A 690 -7.47 -76.07 14.22
N PRO A 691 -8.48 -76.51 13.45
CA PRO A 691 -9.73 -76.97 14.04
C PRO A 691 -9.50 -78.35 14.68
N ASN A 692 -10.14 -78.57 15.84
CA ASN A 692 -10.18 -79.82 16.60
C ASN A 692 -10.08 -81.08 15.73
N VAL A 693 -8.95 -81.78 15.84
CA VAL A 693 -8.93 -83.24 15.74
C VAL A 693 -8.68 -83.75 17.15
N GLN A 694 -9.68 -84.41 17.72
CA GLN A 694 -9.61 -85.00 19.05
C GLN A 694 -8.66 -86.20 19.08
N GLN A 695 -7.90 -86.26 20.19
CA GLN A 695 -7.23 -87.42 20.82
C GLN A 695 -5.98 -87.96 20.09
N ASN A 696 -4.82 -88.18 20.71
CA ASN A 696 -4.45 -88.56 22.09
C ASN A 696 -2.93 -88.36 22.33
N HIS A 697 -2.53 -88.23 23.61
CA HIS A 697 -1.17 -88.40 24.20
C HIS A 697 -0.09 -87.37 23.78
N GLU A 698 0.73 -86.76 24.64
CA GLU A 698 1.28 -87.10 25.96
C GLU A 698 1.73 -85.81 26.69
N GLU A 699 1.81 -85.87 28.02
CA GLU A 699 2.34 -84.84 28.92
C GLU A 699 3.69 -84.27 28.45
N PHE A 700 3.85 -82.94 28.49
CA PHE A 700 5.17 -82.32 28.57
C PHE A 700 5.31 -81.62 29.91
N GLU A 701 5.85 -82.37 30.88
CA GLU A 701 6.41 -81.83 32.11
C GLU A 701 7.57 -80.88 31.81
N TYR A 702 7.40 -79.65 32.30
CA TYR A 702 8.32 -78.90 33.17
C TYR A 702 9.84 -79.20 33.11
N ALA A 703 10.63 -78.19 32.76
CA ALA A 703 12.03 -78.09 33.17
C ALA A 703 12.30 -76.76 33.89
N ARG A 704 12.02 -76.74 35.19
CA ARG A 704 12.78 -75.92 36.16
C ARG A 704 13.88 -76.83 36.70
N THR A 705 15.13 -76.52 36.37
CA THR A 705 16.27 -76.90 37.21
C THR A 705 17.20 -75.70 37.31
N GLU A 706 17.28 -75.14 38.51
CA GLU A 706 18.41 -74.32 38.96
C GLU A 706 19.61 -75.24 39.24
N MET A 707 20.84 -74.81 38.93
CA MET A 707 22.03 -74.82 39.82
C MET A 707 23.38 -74.99 39.09
N TYR A 708 24.26 -74.03 39.43
CA TYR A 708 25.72 -74.09 39.61
C TYR A 708 26.73 -74.05 38.44
N GLU A 709 27.51 -72.97 38.51
CA GLU A 709 28.95 -72.74 38.32
C GLU A 709 29.85 -73.71 37.53
N GLN A 710 30.69 -73.03 36.75
CA GLN A 710 32.06 -73.36 36.33
C GLN A 710 32.16 -74.27 35.10
N TRP A 711 32.91 -73.80 34.09
CA TRP A 711 34.31 -74.18 33.89
C TRP A 711 34.98 -73.17 32.95
N ASP A 712 36.08 -72.60 33.43
CA ASP A 712 37.13 -72.03 32.61
C ASP A 712 37.69 -73.10 31.65
N ALA A 713 37.99 -72.71 30.42
CA ALA A 713 39.02 -73.35 29.63
C ALA A 713 39.62 -72.34 28.65
N VAL A 714 40.81 -71.85 29.04
CA VAL A 714 41.81 -71.26 28.17
C VAL A 714 42.12 -72.21 27.01
N SER A 715 42.30 -71.67 25.81
CA SER A 715 43.20 -72.25 24.81
C SER A 715 43.91 -71.15 24.03
N THR A 716 45.10 -70.83 24.53
CA THR A 716 46.17 -70.11 23.86
C THR A 716 46.74 -70.97 22.74
N SER A 717 47.02 -70.39 21.57
CA SER A 717 48.20 -70.66 20.73
C SER A 717 48.05 -69.92 19.40
N THR A 718 49.07 -69.41 18.71
CA THR A 718 50.47 -69.04 18.99
C THR A 718 50.88 -68.22 17.76
N MET A 719 51.60 -67.12 17.98
CA MET A 719 52.29 -66.35 16.93
C MET A 719 53.30 -67.22 16.17
N SER A 720 53.36 -67.08 14.84
CA SER A 720 54.59 -67.28 14.07
C SER A 720 55.02 -65.95 13.45
N GLY A 721 56.08 -65.36 14.00
CA GLY A 721 56.87 -64.33 13.34
C GLY A 721 57.96 -64.93 12.44
N VAL A 722 58.94 -64.08 12.09
CA VAL A 722 60.15 -64.27 11.23
C VAL A 722 59.94 -63.74 9.81
N ASP A 723 60.69 -62.79 9.25
CA ASP A 723 61.75 -61.90 9.78
C ASP A 723 62.08 -60.78 8.77
N SER A 724 62.65 -59.69 9.32
CA SER A 724 63.79 -58.91 8.82
C SER A 724 63.84 -58.26 7.43
N GLY A 725 64.07 -56.94 7.43
CA GLY A 725 64.64 -56.22 6.27
C GLY A 725 64.72 -54.70 6.43
N VAL A 726 65.79 -54.21 7.04
CA VAL A 726 66.15 -52.80 7.28
C VAL A 726 66.33 -52.00 5.98
N GLY A 727 65.91 -50.72 5.97
CA GLY A 727 66.26 -49.77 4.91
C GLY A 727 65.84 -48.33 5.25
N SER A 728 66.82 -47.51 5.60
CA SER A 728 66.72 -46.14 6.07
C SER A 728 66.28 -45.10 5.02
N SER A 729 65.64 -44.06 5.55
CA SER A 729 65.87 -42.62 5.28
C SER A 729 64.86 -41.82 4.45
N SER A 730 64.57 -40.66 5.06
CA SER A 730 64.35 -39.35 4.45
C SER A 730 62.92 -38.90 4.11
N SER A 731 62.46 -38.00 4.99
CA SER A 731 61.93 -36.67 4.67
C SER A 731 60.41 -36.45 4.55
N SER A 732 60.00 -35.36 5.22
CA SER A 732 58.81 -34.53 5.02
C SER A 732 57.42 -35.06 5.45
N ARG A 733 57.05 -34.73 6.69
CA ARG A 733 55.74 -34.12 7.01
C ARG A 733 55.67 -32.71 6.37
N PRO A 734 54.50 -32.02 6.23
CA PRO A 734 53.25 -32.24 6.98
C PRO A 734 51.90 -32.07 6.22
N LEU A 735 50.83 -32.43 6.93
CA LEU A 735 49.46 -31.86 6.91
C LEU A 735 48.59 -32.03 5.66
N LEU A 736 47.51 -32.79 5.79
CA LEU A 736 46.16 -32.22 5.93
C LEU A 736 45.16 -33.30 6.41
N SER A 737 44.34 -32.87 7.35
CA SER A 737 43.19 -33.58 7.93
C SER A 737 42.10 -33.85 6.90
N PHE A 738 41.45 -35.00 7.03
CA PHE A 738 39.99 -35.10 6.97
C PHE A 738 39.49 -35.91 8.15
#